data_AF-A0A8J8NFA2-F1
#
_entry.id   AF-A0A8J8NFA2-F1
#
_cell.length_a   1.000
_cell.length_b   1.000
_cell.length_c   1.000
_cell.angle_alpha   90.00
_cell.angle_beta   90.00
_cell.angle_gamma   90.00
#
_symmetry.space_group_name_H-M   'P 1'
#
loop_
_entity.id
_entity.type
_entity.pdbx_description
1 polymer ?
#
loop_
_entity_poly.entity_id
_entity_poly.type
_entity_poly.pdbx_seq_one_letter_code
_entity_poly.pdbx_strand_id
1 'polypeptide(L)'
;MNKEAIVVILDVSPTMKKALGGADGEENSSRIQVAIDSVKMLIEQKLLYSTNCEMGVVLMGTQKTDNHLADQIGGGQYANVTTFRAIEKLNLDALRSVTEGIACEDRAATKGDMVDGLIVAMDMMARHCGTKKYKRRIFVITDGERETKYDQDDFKTIASSMNETDTRLNVITLDFCEDLDEEDDEEEEPKPKAPNPNETKPQQKNREFLVKLTNKVKGAIFPASVAMQIYQQFKKKEVSARSKFRGNLDLARNLKLAVQIFSRTREETFPTLKKQSLVATESASAKDGLVKLDRSYAEVDDPDQAPVDPEKHTKAFQYGKQLVPVGKENEGVLKYKGGKKDGDEDENATQGGGVGDVQVQGDYERQFKLLGFTDQSKVPRHHFLGGVDIILPVRGAKNERAFAAMVNAMIEGHKVLIAKIIERKNADPKLVVLYPHISKKKPILYMVQLPTAEDLRDYQFPSLVPASEEQRTAARELIKALDLTRADPETGDTEERLKPELTFNPALQYFGQVVTHRIANPPEVAGTELPPLNQAVADYVRPDKELFEEAKDEVSAFEEAFPLQPVNDDENRKRQRVYWRDLIQREEQKNAEEAKQAAEEARVAAMKDKANAENGMLPGGPDQEVKEITSVDPIGDFKKMVNDRKVDRVNDAIVQMAAIIERFVKNSLKGDLYEKAIQCLQELRATCIKEDEGGRYNEFLHRIKKMFMTGTWSDFYQLLCANGKHLSLVTHRETPTSSFVTDEESVKFLQVDQIGAGRVPEVKKPVEDDLMDEIE
;
A
#
# COMPACT_ATOMS: atom_id res chain seq x y z
N MET A 1 28.99 7.79 -0.88
CA MET A 1 30.06 7.66 0.14
C MET A 1 29.40 7.25 1.44
N ASN A 2 29.93 6.25 2.15
CA ASN A 2 29.20 5.59 3.25
C ASN A 2 29.68 5.94 4.67
N LYS A 3 30.77 6.70 4.84
CA LYS A 3 31.26 7.15 6.14
C LYS A 3 31.07 8.66 6.30
N GLU A 4 30.59 9.07 7.45
CA GLU A 4 30.35 10.46 7.82
C GLU A 4 31.06 10.73 9.15
N ALA A 5 31.80 11.84 9.20
CA ALA A 5 32.46 12.32 10.40
C ALA A 5 31.84 13.67 10.77
N ILE A 6 31.33 13.77 11.98
CA ILE A 6 30.65 14.94 12.52
C ILE A 6 31.43 15.44 13.72
N VAL A 7 31.68 16.75 13.80
CA VAL A 7 32.16 17.39 15.03
C VAL A 7 31.11 18.41 15.46
N VAL A 8 30.63 18.28 16.69
CA VAL A 8 29.71 19.25 17.29
C VAL A 8 30.51 20.15 18.21
N ILE A 9 30.38 21.45 18.00
CA ILE A 9 30.96 22.50 18.81
C ILE A 9 29.83 23.12 19.62
N LEU A 10 29.90 22.99 20.93
CA LEU A 10 28.85 23.44 21.85
C LEU A 10 29.39 24.53 22.77
N ASP A 11 28.71 25.65 22.81
CA ASP A 11 28.97 26.71 23.79
C ASP A 11 28.43 26.30 25.17
N VAL A 12 29.30 26.29 26.18
CA VAL A 12 28.93 26.02 27.59
C VAL A 12 29.20 27.22 28.50
N SER A 13 29.33 28.40 27.90
CA SER A 13 29.53 29.66 28.62
C SER A 13 28.34 29.97 29.55
N PRO A 14 28.54 30.76 30.63
CA PRO A 14 27.46 31.06 31.58
C PRO A 14 26.23 31.75 30.96
N THR A 15 26.37 32.42 29.81
CA THR A 15 25.28 33.05 29.05
C THR A 15 24.24 32.03 28.57
N MET A 16 24.67 30.79 28.32
CA MET A 16 23.82 29.67 27.92
C MET A 16 22.88 29.18 29.04
N LYS A 17 23.01 29.69 30.28
CA LYS A 17 22.04 29.42 31.36
C LYS A 17 20.75 30.23 31.24
N LYS A 18 20.73 31.28 30.40
CA LYS A 18 19.52 32.08 30.16
C LYS A 18 18.41 31.22 29.54
N ALA A 19 17.16 31.63 29.77
CA ALA A 19 15.99 31.08 29.08
C ALA A 19 16.03 31.43 27.59
N LEU A 20 15.63 30.49 26.73
CA LEU A 20 15.40 30.75 25.30
C LEU A 20 14.22 31.72 25.14
N GLY A 21 14.28 32.70 24.24
CA GLY A 21 13.17 33.62 23.95
C GLY A 21 12.88 34.70 25.01
N GLY A 22 13.68 34.81 26.08
CA GLY A 22 13.49 35.81 27.13
C GLY A 22 12.60 35.35 28.31
N ALA A 23 12.30 36.28 29.24
CA ALA A 23 11.70 35.97 30.55
C ALA A 23 10.16 35.81 30.55
N ASP A 24 9.47 36.07 29.43
CA ASP A 24 8.02 36.26 29.39
C ASP A 24 7.24 35.11 28.67
N GLY A 25 7.83 33.91 28.54
CA GLY A 25 7.18 32.74 27.94
C GLY A 25 6.96 31.59 28.93
N GLU A 26 5.75 31.02 28.96
CA GLU A 26 5.42 29.81 29.73
C GLU A 26 6.18 28.59 29.15
N GLU A 27 6.89 27.87 30.03
CA GLU A 27 7.74 26.67 29.76
C GLU A 27 9.14 26.86 29.11
N ASN A 28 9.86 27.95 29.38
CA ASN A 28 11.19 28.13 28.76
C ASN A 28 12.29 27.22 29.37
N SER A 29 12.69 26.21 28.61
CA SER A 29 13.94 25.47 28.78
C SER A 29 15.15 26.41 28.63
N SER A 30 16.20 26.20 29.42
CA SER A 30 17.44 26.98 29.29
C SER A 30 18.10 26.77 27.92
N ARG A 31 18.81 27.78 27.39
CA ARG A 31 19.52 27.70 26.10
C ARG A 31 20.46 26.49 26.01
N ILE A 32 21.15 26.17 27.10
CA ILE A 32 22.00 24.98 27.18
C ILE A 32 21.20 23.68 27.09
N GLN A 33 20.02 23.62 27.71
CA GLN A 33 19.17 22.44 27.64
C GLN A 33 18.70 22.22 26.20
N VAL A 34 18.25 23.29 25.53
CA VAL A 34 17.86 23.25 24.10
C VAL A 34 19.03 22.83 23.22
N ALA A 35 20.25 23.29 23.53
CA ALA A 35 21.44 22.91 22.80
C ALA A 35 21.78 21.42 23.01
N ILE A 36 21.72 20.91 24.24
CA ILE A 36 21.92 19.50 24.56
C ILE A 36 20.84 18.64 23.89
N ASP A 37 19.58 19.07 23.93
CA ASP A 37 18.46 18.37 23.29
C ASP A 37 18.61 18.33 21.76
N SER A 38 19.10 19.42 21.15
CA SER A 38 19.44 19.45 19.72
C SER A 38 20.51 18.41 19.37
N VAL A 39 21.56 18.29 20.19
CA VAL A 39 22.62 17.29 20.00
C VAL A 39 22.10 15.87 20.24
N LYS A 40 21.28 15.68 21.27
CA LYS A 40 20.61 14.41 21.59
C LYS A 40 19.79 13.93 20.41
N MET A 41 18.92 14.78 19.87
CA MET A 41 18.10 14.46 18.70
C MET A 41 18.95 14.17 17.47
N LEU A 42 20.03 14.92 17.24
CA LEU A 42 21.00 14.63 16.17
C LEU A 42 21.62 13.23 16.34
N ILE A 43 22.06 12.85 17.54
CA ILE A 43 22.62 11.52 17.81
C ILE A 43 21.57 10.44 17.58
N GLU A 44 20.35 10.61 18.10
CA GLU A 44 19.23 9.69 17.94
C GLU A 44 18.92 9.40 16.47
N GLN A 45 18.80 10.45 15.65
CA GLN A 45 18.61 10.31 14.21
C GLN A 45 19.78 9.55 13.54
N LYS A 46 21.02 9.86 13.94
CA LYS A 46 22.21 9.21 13.36
C LYS A 46 22.34 7.75 13.79
N LEU A 47 21.97 7.39 15.01
CA LEU A 47 21.91 6.00 15.48
C LEU A 47 20.91 5.17 14.68
N LEU A 48 19.73 5.72 14.38
CA LEU A 48 18.69 5.04 13.59
C LEU A 48 19.08 4.85 12.13
N TYR A 49 19.55 5.92 11.46
CA TYR A 49 19.67 5.92 10.00
C TYR A 49 21.10 5.82 9.46
N SER A 50 22.11 6.13 10.29
CA SER A 50 23.51 6.30 9.86
C SER A 50 24.50 5.46 10.67
N THR A 51 24.44 4.13 10.48
CA THR A 51 25.27 3.15 11.22
C THR A 51 26.79 3.29 11.11
N ASN A 52 27.29 4.11 10.16
CA ASN A 52 28.72 4.40 9.96
C ASN A 52 29.08 5.86 10.28
N CYS A 53 28.23 6.55 11.06
CA CYS A 53 28.51 7.89 11.53
C CYS A 53 29.47 7.85 12.71
N GLU A 54 30.52 8.66 12.63
CA GLU A 54 31.49 8.89 13.70
C GLU A 54 31.31 10.34 14.17
N MET A 55 31.26 10.57 15.48
CA MET A 55 30.95 11.90 16.03
C MET A 55 31.92 12.27 17.16
N GLY A 56 32.44 13.50 17.09
CA GLY A 56 33.19 14.15 18.16
C GLY A 56 32.43 15.34 18.76
N VAL A 57 32.78 15.71 19.99
CA VAL A 57 32.19 16.87 20.68
C VAL A 57 33.30 17.74 21.24
N VAL A 58 33.26 19.03 20.92
CA VAL A 58 34.14 20.09 21.40
C VAL A 58 33.30 21.10 22.18
N LEU A 59 33.73 21.44 23.39
CA LEU A 59 33.07 22.41 24.26
C LEU A 59 33.87 23.71 24.27
N MET A 60 33.17 24.84 24.08
CA MET A 60 33.75 26.18 24.14
C MET A 60 33.32 26.89 25.42
N GLY A 61 34.24 27.67 26.00
CA GLY A 61 33.96 28.41 27.23
C GLY A 61 34.07 27.55 28.49
N THR A 62 34.81 26.44 28.44
CA THR A 62 35.06 25.56 29.60
C THR A 62 36.05 26.17 30.58
N GLN A 63 35.99 25.83 31.87
CA GLN A 63 36.99 26.29 32.84
C GLN A 63 38.38 25.72 32.56
N LYS A 64 38.42 24.47 32.11
CA LYS A 64 39.65 23.77 31.72
C LYS A 64 39.95 24.00 30.24
N THR A 65 41.21 23.82 29.87
CA THR A 65 41.64 23.73 28.47
C THR A 65 42.18 22.32 28.29
N ASP A 66 41.56 21.56 27.39
CA ASP A 66 41.97 20.20 27.07
C ASP A 66 41.75 19.97 25.58
N ASN A 67 42.75 20.34 24.79
CA ASN A 67 42.74 20.14 23.35
C ASN A 67 44.15 19.97 22.82
N HIS A 68 44.27 19.17 21.77
CA HIS A 68 45.55 18.79 21.18
C HIS A 68 46.40 19.99 20.70
N LEU A 69 45.79 21.08 20.24
CA LEU A 69 46.52 22.26 19.76
C LEU A 69 47.14 23.06 20.91
N ALA A 70 46.41 23.22 22.02
CA ALA A 70 46.91 23.87 23.22
C ALA A 70 48.13 23.13 23.82
N ASP A 71 48.12 21.80 23.75
CA ASP A 71 49.25 20.97 24.19
C ASP A 71 50.50 21.14 23.31
N GLN A 72 50.33 21.38 22.01
CA GLN A 72 51.44 21.51 21.05
C GLN A 72 52.10 22.89 21.06
N ILE A 73 51.32 23.97 21.17
CA ILE A 73 51.79 25.34 20.98
C ILE A 73 52.32 25.95 22.30
N GLY A 74 51.96 25.36 23.44
CA GLY A 74 52.27 25.90 24.77
C GLY A 74 51.22 26.91 25.22
N GLY A 75 50.72 26.75 26.45
CA GLY A 75 49.50 27.40 26.94
C GLY A 75 49.40 28.91 26.69
N GLY A 76 48.35 29.30 25.96
CA GLY A 76 48.03 30.70 25.67
C GLY A 76 47.02 30.88 24.53
N GLN A 77 47.13 30.05 23.48
CA GLN A 77 46.18 29.97 22.36
C GLN A 77 45.21 28.79 22.55
N TYR A 78 44.00 28.89 21.98
CA TYR A 78 42.94 27.89 22.10
C TYR A 78 42.55 27.57 23.56
N ALA A 79 42.64 28.58 24.44
CA ALA A 79 42.34 28.43 25.86
C ALA A 79 40.84 28.30 26.09
N ASN A 80 40.45 27.56 27.14
CA ASN A 80 39.05 27.33 27.53
C ASN A 80 38.21 26.64 26.43
N VAL A 81 38.87 25.81 25.63
CA VAL A 81 38.25 24.87 24.68
C VAL A 81 38.66 23.46 25.09
N THR A 82 37.66 22.57 25.22
CA THR A 82 37.85 21.19 25.69
C THR A 82 37.29 20.19 24.66
N THR A 83 38.07 19.17 24.34
CA THR A 83 37.62 18.04 23.51
C THR A 83 36.91 17.03 24.42
N PHE A 84 35.59 17.22 24.62
CA PHE A 84 34.80 16.34 25.49
C PHE A 84 34.75 14.89 24.99
N ARG A 85 34.67 14.71 23.67
CA ARG A 85 34.64 13.38 23.05
C ARG A 85 35.44 13.36 21.75
N ALA A 86 36.38 12.42 21.62
CA ALA A 86 37.10 12.13 20.38
C ALA A 86 36.14 11.70 19.25
N ILE A 87 36.55 11.78 17.98
CA ILE A 87 35.70 11.31 16.87
C ILE A 87 35.64 9.78 16.91
N GLU A 88 34.52 9.27 17.40
CA GLU A 88 34.30 7.83 17.59
C GLU A 88 32.93 7.40 17.07
N LYS A 89 32.76 6.11 16.83
CA LYS A 89 31.46 5.56 16.42
C LYS A 89 30.39 5.90 17.45
N LEU A 90 29.20 6.25 16.97
CA LEU A 90 28.06 6.48 17.85
C LEU A 90 27.55 5.16 18.43
N ASN A 91 27.34 5.15 19.75
CA ASN A 91 26.72 4.08 20.52
C ASN A 91 25.79 4.69 21.59
N LEU A 92 25.09 3.84 22.35
CA LEU A 92 24.20 4.30 23.42
C LEU A 92 24.95 5.01 24.55
N ASP A 93 26.20 4.61 24.81
CA ASP A 93 27.03 5.27 25.81
C ASP A 93 27.38 6.70 25.39
N ALA A 94 27.62 6.95 24.10
CA ALA A 94 27.83 8.29 23.58
C ALA A 94 26.60 9.18 23.82
N LEU A 95 25.40 8.66 23.57
CA LEU A 95 24.14 9.36 23.84
C LEU A 95 24.04 9.74 25.32
N ARG A 96 24.21 8.77 26.23
CA ARG A 96 24.17 9.00 27.69
C ARG A 96 25.22 10.01 28.14
N SER A 97 26.47 9.86 27.68
CA SER A 97 27.57 10.74 28.06
C SER A 97 27.35 12.20 27.66
N VAL A 98 26.73 12.46 26.50
CA VAL A 98 26.43 13.81 26.03
C VAL A 98 25.22 14.38 26.77
N THR A 99 24.18 13.58 27.00
CA THR A 99 22.96 14.05 27.67
C THR A 99 23.16 14.34 29.15
N GLU A 100 23.98 13.53 29.85
CA GLU A 100 24.18 13.67 31.30
C GLU A 100 25.50 14.36 31.67
N GLY A 101 26.51 14.31 30.79
CA GLY A 101 27.87 14.74 31.11
C GLY A 101 28.21 16.18 30.74
N ILE A 102 27.31 16.91 30.08
CA ILE A 102 27.53 18.29 29.66
C ILE A 102 26.66 19.23 30.51
N ALA A 103 27.30 20.24 31.10
CA ALA A 103 26.62 21.29 31.87
C ALA A 103 27.25 22.65 31.58
N CYS A 104 26.49 23.73 31.81
CA CYS A 104 27.02 25.09 31.78
C CYS A 104 28.03 25.33 32.89
N GLU A 105 29.06 26.09 32.57
CA GLU A 105 30.05 26.54 33.56
C GLU A 105 29.48 27.67 34.45
N ASP A 106 29.96 27.73 35.70
CA ASP A 106 29.50 28.72 36.69
C ASP A 106 30.29 30.04 36.65
N ARG A 107 31.51 30.03 36.08
CA ARG A 107 32.45 31.17 36.16
C ARG A 107 32.50 31.98 34.87
N ALA A 108 32.34 33.30 35.01
CA ALA A 108 32.29 34.27 33.92
C ALA A 108 33.63 34.55 33.19
N ALA A 109 34.75 33.98 33.65
CA ALA A 109 36.09 34.34 33.18
C ALA A 109 36.75 33.24 32.33
N THR A 110 36.09 32.82 31.26
CA THR A 110 36.67 31.91 30.26
C THR A 110 37.12 32.71 29.03
N LYS A 111 38.11 32.24 28.24
CA LYS A 111 38.72 32.95 27.08
C LYS A 111 38.43 32.34 25.69
N GLY A 112 37.85 31.14 25.63
CA GLY A 112 37.67 30.41 24.36
C GLY A 112 36.53 30.97 23.53
N ASP A 113 36.79 31.30 22.27
CA ASP A 113 35.80 31.86 21.36
C ASP A 113 35.37 30.87 20.27
N MET A 114 34.47 31.32 19.39
CA MET A 114 33.93 30.49 18.31
C MET A 114 34.99 30.09 17.29
N VAL A 115 35.98 30.95 17.06
CA VAL A 115 37.06 30.74 16.08
C VAL A 115 38.04 29.70 16.61
N ASP A 116 38.42 29.80 17.87
CA ASP A 116 39.22 28.79 18.57
C ASP A 116 38.53 27.43 18.53
N GLY A 117 37.23 27.38 18.82
CA GLY A 117 36.43 26.15 18.72
C GLY A 117 36.44 25.57 17.30
N LEU A 118 36.22 26.39 16.28
CA LEU A 118 36.25 25.97 14.87
C LEU A 118 37.62 25.41 14.47
N ILE A 119 38.71 26.06 14.87
CA ILE A 119 40.06 25.61 14.55
C ILE A 119 40.36 24.27 15.23
N VAL A 120 40.00 24.12 16.52
CA VAL A 120 40.15 22.84 17.25
C VAL A 120 39.32 21.73 16.60
N ALA A 121 38.09 22.01 16.19
CA ALA A 121 37.23 21.05 15.49
C ALA A 121 37.79 20.66 14.11
N MET A 122 38.37 21.60 13.37
CA MET A 122 39.00 21.35 12.08
C MET A 122 40.28 20.50 12.22
N ASP A 123 41.11 20.78 13.22
CA ASP A 123 42.28 19.95 13.56
C ASP A 123 41.85 18.51 13.91
N MET A 124 40.84 18.38 14.77
CA MET A 124 40.26 17.10 15.15
C MET A 124 39.74 16.32 13.94
N MET A 125 39.02 17.00 13.03
CA MET A 125 38.51 16.43 11.79
C MET A 125 39.66 15.99 10.85
N ALA A 126 40.69 16.82 10.72
CA ALA A 126 41.85 16.56 9.87
C ALA A 126 42.66 15.35 10.36
N ARG A 127 42.94 15.26 11.67
CA ARG A 127 43.66 14.14 12.28
C ARG A 127 42.91 12.82 12.14
N HIS A 128 41.59 12.83 12.34
CA HIS A 128 40.78 11.61 12.27
C HIS A 128 40.55 11.13 10.83
N CYS A 129 40.16 12.05 9.95
CA CYS A 129 39.86 11.69 8.56
C CYS A 129 41.14 11.39 7.76
N GLY A 130 42.23 12.10 8.03
CA GLY A 130 43.47 12.00 7.26
C GLY A 130 43.21 12.06 5.75
N THR A 131 43.75 11.08 5.02
CA THR A 131 43.55 10.90 3.57
C THR A 131 42.29 10.10 3.21
N LYS A 132 41.51 9.64 4.20
CA LYS A 132 40.31 8.83 3.97
C LYS A 132 39.15 9.71 3.50
N LYS A 133 38.32 9.14 2.62
CA LYS A 133 37.12 9.80 2.11
C LYS A 133 35.98 9.72 3.12
N TYR A 134 35.67 10.86 3.75
CA TYR A 134 34.56 11.05 4.66
C TYR A 134 33.65 12.18 4.14
N LYS A 135 32.35 12.08 4.39
CA LYS A 135 31.49 13.27 4.43
C LYS A 135 31.82 14.00 5.73
N ARG A 136 32.35 15.21 5.66
CA ARG A 136 32.79 16.00 6.84
C ARG A 136 31.76 17.07 7.15
N ARG A 137 31.26 17.10 8.39
CA ARG A 137 30.31 18.13 8.84
C ARG A 137 30.72 18.67 10.21
N ILE A 138 30.61 19.98 10.37
CA ILE A 138 30.79 20.66 11.65
C ILE A 138 29.47 21.32 12.02
N PHE A 139 29.02 21.09 13.25
CA PHE A 139 27.88 21.80 13.83
C PHE A 139 28.38 22.78 14.89
N VAL A 140 27.92 24.02 14.86
CA VAL A 140 28.21 25.02 15.91
C VAL A 140 26.90 25.38 16.57
N ILE A 141 26.81 25.26 17.90
CA ILE A 141 25.62 25.62 18.67
C ILE A 141 26.03 26.66 19.72
N THR A 142 25.49 27.86 19.61
CA THR A 142 25.86 29.02 20.46
C THR A 142 24.73 30.02 20.58
N ASP A 143 24.75 30.83 21.64
CA ASP A 143 23.88 32.01 21.82
C ASP A 143 24.49 33.30 21.26
N GLY A 144 25.74 33.25 20.80
CA GLY A 144 26.42 34.36 20.15
C GLY A 144 26.65 35.59 21.05
N GLU A 145 26.40 35.52 22.35
CA GLU A 145 26.56 36.68 23.26
C GLU A 145 28.02 37.02 23.55
N ARG A 146 28.92 36.10 23.22
CA ARG A 146 30.34 36.23 23.49
C ARG A 146 31.07 36.86 22.30
N GLU A 147 31.83 37.93 22.54
CA GLU A 147 32.59 38.56 21.45
C GLU A 147 33.68 37.62 20.92
N THR A 148 33.55 37.24 19.64
CA THR A 148 34.55 36.45 18.92
C THR A 148 35.61 37.38 18.34
N LYS A 149 36.89 37.10 18.57
CA LYS A 149 37.98 37.88 18.00
C LYS A 149 38.56 37.12 16.82
N TYR A 150 38.57 37.75 15.65
CA TYR A 150 39.19 37.18 14.47
C TYR A 150 39.89 38.28 13.68
N ASP A 151 41.02 37.94 13.07
CA ASP A 151 41.61 38.76 12.02
C ASP A 151 41.17 38.28 10.63
N GLN A 152 41.54 39.02 9.58
CA GLN A 152 41.17 38.64 8.22
C GLN A 152 41.91 37.40 7.72
N ASP A 153 43.04 37.05 8.32
CA ASP A 153 43.88 35.95 7.87
C ASP A 153 43.41 34.62 8.48
N ASP A 154 42.97 34.63 9.74
CA ASP A 154 42.22 33.55 10.41
C ASP A 154 40.98 33.19 9.59
N PHE A 155 40.17 34.19 9.23
CA PHE A 155 38.96 34.00 8.44
C PHE A 155 39.25 33.35 7.08
N LYS A 156 40.27 33.83 6.35
CA LYS A 156 40.67 33.25 5.05
C LYS A 156 41.18 31.82 5.21
N THR A 157 41.94 31.55 6.28
CA THR A 157 42.51 30.23 6.55
C THR A 157 41.41 29.21 6.83
N ILE A 158 40.44 29.58 7.68
CA ILE A 158 39.27 28.73 7.99
C ILE A 158 38.48 28.46 6.70
N ALA A 159 38.13 29.49 5.94
CA ALA A 159 37.34 29.34 4.72
C ALA A 159 38.06 28.48 3.66
N SER A 160 39.36 28.69 3.47
CA SER A 160 40.16 27.92 2.50
C SER A 160 40.27 26.47 2.94
N SER A 161 40.59 26.22 4.21
CA SER A 161 40.74 24.86 4.74
C SER A 161 39.40 24.09 4.73
N MET A 162 38.27 24.74 5.03
CA MET A 162 36.94 24.12 4.90
C MET A 162 36.62 23.74 3.44
N ASN A 163 36.92 24.62 2.48
CA ASN A 163 36.67 24.37 1.07
C ASN A 163 37.59 23.28 0.48
N GLU A 164 38.87 23.29 0.84
CA GLU A 164 39.84 22.25 0.43
C GLU A 164 39.47 20.87 0.97
N THR A 165 38.96 20.83 2.20
CA THR A 165 38.55 19.58 2.84
C THR A 165 37.12 19.13 2.52
N ASP A 166 36.37 19.92 1.73
CA ASP A 166 34.94 19.75 1.44
C ASP A 166 34.09 19.55 2.72
N THR A 167 34.39 20.35 3.75
CA THR A 167 33.71 20.32 5.04
C THR A 167 32.48 21.23 5.03
N ARG A 168 31.32 20.70 5.41
CA ARG A 168 30.07 21.47 5.51
C ARG A 168 29.88 22.04 6.93
N LEU A 169 29.55 23.33 7.03
CA LEU A 169 29.31 24.02 8.29
C LEU A 169 27.81 24.23 8.52
N ASN A 170 27.26 23.75 9.63
CA ASN A 170 25.88 24.03 10.03
C ASN A 170 25.93 24.77 11.38
N VAL A 171 25.26 25.91 11.47
CA VAL A 171 25.25 26.73 12.70
C VAL A 171 23.84 26.77 13.25
N ILE A 172 23.68 26.43 14.53
CA ILE A 172 22.42 26.52 15.25
C ILE A 172 22.52 27.70 16.20
N THR A 173 21.69 28.72 15.97
CA THR A 173 21.70 29.96 16.73
C THR A 173 20.59 29.98 17.78
N LEU A 174 20.92 30.43 19.00
CA LEU A 174 19.98 30.53 20.12
C LEU A 174 19.70 32.02 20.40
N ASP A 175 18.47 32.47 20.15
CA ASP A 175 18.00 33.86 20.32
C ASP A 175 18.70 34.92 19.44
N PHE A 176 19.23 34.53 18.27
CA PHE A 176 19.72 35.48 17.25
C PHE A 176 19.67 34.84 15.85
N CYS A 177 19.71 35.67 14.79
CA CYS A 177 19.53 35.26 13.39
C CYS A 177 18.15 34.65 13.06
N GLU A 178 17.10 34.96 13.83
CA GLU A 178 15.74 34.46 13.60
C GLU A 178 15.13 34.92 12.27
N ASP A 179 15.62 36.04 11.72
CA ASP A 179 15.17 36.63 10.47
C ASP A 179 15.81 36.00 9.21
N LEU A 180 16.73 35.05 9.38
CA LEU A 180 17.34 34.30 8.27
C LEU A 180 16.51 33.06 7.86
N ASP A 181 15.28 32.94 8.39
CA ASP A 181 14.37 31.80 8.20
C ASP A 181 13.48 31.89 6.94
N GLU A 182 13.43 33.05 6.27
CA GLU A 182 12.70 33.12 5.01
C GLU A 182 13.48 32.36 3.93
N GLU A 183 12.86 31.30 3.39
CA GLU A 183 13.34 30.54 2.23
C GLU A 183 13.60 31.53 1.09
N ASP A 184 14.84 32.05 0.98
CA ASP A 184 15.29 32.69 -0.25
C ASP A 184 15.15 31.62 -1.34
N ASP A 185 14.12 31.76 -2.18
CA ASP A 185 14.01 31.05 -3.45
C ASP A 185 15.38 31.07 -4.11
N GLU A 186 15.85 29.92 -4.63
CA GLU A 186 17.20 29.75 -5.23
C GLU A 186 17.49 30.74 -6.40
N GLU A 187 16.57 31.67 -6.71
CA GLU A 187 16.61 32.66 -7.81
C GLU A 187 16.81 34.13 -7.39
N GLU A 188 16.71 34.54 -6.11
CA GLU A 188 17.07 35.91 -5.67
C GLU A 188 18.43 35.97 -4.95
N GLU A 189 19.24 37.01 -5.22
CA GLU A 189 20.43 37.28 -4.40
C GLU A 189 19.99 37.72 -2.99
N PRO A 190 20.61 37.19 -1.92
CA PRO A 190 20.21 37.50 -0.54
C PRO A 190 20.36 39.00 -0.27
N LYS A 191 19.24 39.71 -0.16
CA LYS A 191 19.21 41.12 0.25
C LYS A 191 19.42 41.16 1.77
N PRO A 192 20.40 41.94 2.29
CA PRO A 192 20.65 42.00 3.73
C PRO A 192 19.47 42.67 4.45
N LYS A 193 18.67 41.88 5.17
CA LYS A 193 17.63 42.37 6.08
C LYS A 193 18.26 42.99 7.33
N ALA A 194 17.62 44.04 7.85
CA ALA A 194 18.10 44.78 9.01
C ALA A 194 18.17 43.88 10.27
N PRO A 195 19.21 44.02 11.12
CA PRO A 195 19.37 43.19 12.31
C PRO A 195 18.21 43.40 13.29
N ASN A 196 17.73 42.32 13.90
CA ASN A 196 16.64 42.35 14.86
C ASN A 196 16.99 43.28 16.05
N PRO A 197 16.08 44.16 16.52
CA PRO A 197 16.36 45.11 17.60
C PRO A 197 16.66 44.45 18.96
N ASN A 198 16.36 43.16 19.09
CA ASN A 198 16.61 42.37 20.30
C ASN A 198 18.02 41.74 20.36
N GLU A 199 18.82 41.82 19.29
CA GLU A 199 20.18 41.26 19.27
C GLU A 199 21.18 42.18 20.00
N THR A 200 22.01 41.59 20.87
CA THR A 200 23.10 42.31 21.55
C THR A 200 24.23 42.69 20.57
N LYS A 201 25.03 43.72 20.90
CA LYS A 201 26.17 44.15 20.07
C LYS A 201 27.16 43.00 19.73
N PRO A 202 27.51 42.10 20.66
CA PRO A 202 28.32 40.91 20.33
C PRO A 202 27.61 39.96 19.36
N GLN A 203 26.30 39.73 19.52
CA GLN A 203 25.52 38.88 18.60
C GLN A 203 25.50 39.45 17.19
N GLN A 204 25.36 40.77 17.02
CA GLN A 204 25.42 41.42 15.71
C GLN A 204 26.77 41.22 15.02
N LYS A 205 27.89 41.36 15.76
CA LYS A 205 29.24 41.10 15.21
C LYS A 205 29.44 39.63 14.83
N ASN A 206 28.96 38.71 15.67
CA ASN A 206 29.06 37.28 15.43
C ASN A 206 28.17 36.86 14.25
N ARG A 207 26.97 37.43 14.11
CA ARG A 207 26.09 37.27 12.95
C ARG A 207 26.80 37.66 11.67
N GLU A 208 27.42 38.85 11.62
CA GLU A 208 28.19 39.27 10.46
C GLU A 208 29.31 38.28 10.09
N PHE A 209 30.03 37.77 11.09
CA PHE A 209 31.08 36.77 10.88
C PHE A 209 30.51 35.47 10.31
N LEU A 210 29.43 34.95 10.91
CA LEU A 210 28.78 33.71 10.50
C LEU A 210 28.23 33.80 9.07
N VAL A 211 27.49 34.86 8.74
CA VAL A 211 26.95 35.08 7.39
C VAL A 211 28.07 35.21 6.36
N LYS A 212 29.12 35.98 6.66
CA LYS A 212 30.30 36.09 5.77
C LYS A 212 30.97 34.74 5.57
N LEU A 213 31.06 33.91 6.61
CA LEU A 213 31.67 32.59 6.54
C LEU A 213 30.81 31.64 5.72
N THR A 214 29.52 31.51 6.02
CA THR A 214 28.58 30.60 5.33
C THR A 214 28.35 30.97 3.87
N ASN A 215 28.57 32.22 3.45
CA ASN A 215 28.55 32.60 2.04
C ASN A 215 29.81 32.16 1.27
N LYS A 216 30.95 31.99 1.96
CA LYS A 216 32.22 31.56 1.34
C LYS A 216 32.46 30.05 1.40
N VAL A 217 31.82 29.36 2.33
CA VAL A 217 31.92 27.91 2.49
C VAL A 217 30.57 27.26 2.23
N LYS A 218 30.53 25.93 2.09
CA LYS A 218 29.24 25.22 2.08
C LYS A 218 28.66 25.24 3.49
N GLY A 219 27.85 26.24 3.83
CA GLY A 219 27.24 26.31 5.15
C GLY A 219 25.82 26.83 5.17
N ALA A 220 25.15 26.61 6.31
CA ALA A 220 23.79 27.07 6.57
C ALA A 220 23.64 27.45 8.05
N ILE A 221 22.84 28.47 8.31
CA ILE A 221 22.50 28.95 9.65
C ILE A 221 21.04 28.57 9.89
N PHE A 222 20.76 28.02 11.07
CA PHE A 222 19.43 27.59 11.47
C PHE A 222 19.12 28.18 12.86
N PRO A 223 18.03 28.93 13.03
CA PRO A 223 17.52 29.21 14.36
C PRO A 223 17.21 27.92 15.12
N ALA A 224 17.33 27.93 16.45
CA ALA A 224 17.09 26.74 17.26
C ALA A 224 15.67 26.18 17.10
N SER A 225 14.66 27.04 16.96
CA SER A 225 13.26 26.64 16.68
C SER A 225 13.17 25.77 15.42
N VAL A 226 13.75 26.26 14.32
CA VAL A 226 13.79 25.59 13.01
C VAL A 226 14.60 24.30 13.08
N ALA A 227 15.77 24.35 13.73
CA ALA A 227 16.62 23.17 13.90
C ALA A 227 15.90 22.06 14.68
N MET A 228 15.18 22.41 15.75
CA MET A 228 14.40 21.46 16.55
C MET A 228 13.26 20.85 15.73
N GLN A 229 12.51 21.64 14.96
CA GLN A 229 11.47 21.11 14.05
C GLN A 229 12.07 20.14 13.01
N ILE A 230 13.21 20.51 12.41
CA ILE A 230 13.94 19.67 11.45
C ILE A 230 14.39 18.35 12.09
N TYR A 231 14.81 18.36 13.35
CA TYR A 231 15.24 17.14 14.06
C TYR A 231 14.09 16.33 14.64
N GLN A 232 12.95 16.96 14.93
CA GLN A 232 11.72 16.28 15.37
C GLN A 232 11.16 15.41 14.24
N GLN A 233 11.36 15.84 12.99
CA GLN A 233 11.10 15.04 11.81
C GLN A 233 12.31 14.17 11.49
N PHE A 234 12.20 12.87 11.73
CA PHE A 234 13.18 11.88 11.32
C PHE A 234 13.35 11.88 9.79
N LYS A 235 14.47 12.38 9.29
CA LYS A 235 14.77 12.30 7.86
C LYS A 235 15.05 10.86 7.45
N LYS A 236 14.60 10.50 6.24
CA LYS A 236 14.95 9.20 5.64
C LYS A 236 16.46 9.04 5.50
N LYS A 237 16.91 7.79 5.54
CA LYS A 237 18.31 7.44 5.30
C LYS A 237 18.78 7.99 3.96
N GLU A 238 19.77 8.88 3.97
CA GLU A 238 20.43 9.32 2.74
C GLU A 238 21.20 8.16 2.10
N VAL A 239 20.73 7.70 0.95
CA VAL A 239 21.45 6.69 0.15
C VAL A 239 22.07 7.36 -1.07
N SER A 240 23.36 7.07 -1.29
CA SER A 240 24.04 7.52 -2.51
C SER A 240 23.32 6.93 -3.73
N ALA A 241 22.83 7.78 -4.63
CA ALA A 241 22.23 7.33 -5.87
C ALA A 241 23.22 6.44 -6.65
N ARG A 242 22.79 5.22 -6.98
CA ARG A 242 23.55 4.31 -7.83
C ARG A 242 22.80 4.13 -9.14
N SER A 243 23.54 4.12 -10.24
CA SER A 243 22.94 3.91 -11.55
C SER A 243 22.36 2.50 -11.64
N LYS A 244 21.05 2.37 -11.88
CA LYS A 244 20.38 1.09 -12.17
C LYS A 244 20.88 0.49 -13.47
N PHE A 245 21.10 1.35 -14.46
CA PHE A 245 21.59 1.01 -15.79
C PHE A 245 22.58 2.07 -16.27
N ARG A 246 23.61 1.62 -17.00
CA ARG A 246 24.54 2.46 -17.73
C ARG A 246 24.83 1.77 -19.05
N GLY A 247 24.48 2.41 -20.16
CA GLY A 247 24.54 1.81 -21.48
C GLY A 247 23.97 2.75 -22.53
N ASN A 248 23.73 2.21 -23.72
CA ASN A 248 23.19 3.00 -24.82
C ASN A 248 21.68 2.85 -24.92
N LEU A 249 20.99 3.97 -25.12
CA LEU A 249 19.64 4.03 -25.68
C LEU A 249 19.77 3.98 -27.21
N ASP A 250 19.38 2.85 -27.80
CA ASP A 250 19.41 2.62 -29.24
C ASP A 250 18.17 3.26 -29.87
N LEU A 251 18.35 4.42 -30.51
CA LEU A 251 17.28 5.13 -31.23
C LEU A 251 17.07 4.58 -32.63
N ALA A 252 18.15 4.20 -33.31
CA ALA A 252 18.14 3.54 -34.60
C ALA A 252 19.37 2.62 -34.73
N ARG A 253 19.47 1.84 -35.82
CA ARG A 253 20.61 0.92 -36.04
C ARG A 253 21.97 1.62 -35.89
N ASN A 254 22.08 2.85 -36.38
CA ASN A 254 23.32 3.64 -36.38
C ASN A 254 23.31 4.82 -35.40
N LEU A 255 22.25 4.99 -34.60
CA LEU A 255 22.10 6.13 -33.68
C LEU A 255 21.90 5.65 -32.25
N LYS A 256 22.91 5.89 -31.41
CA LYS A 256 22.96 5.44 -30.02
C LYS A 256 23.30 6.61 -29.11
N LEU A 257 22.55 6.77 -28.02
CA LEU A 257 22.82 7.77 -26.99
C LEU A 257 23.29 7.08 -25.71
N ALA A 258 24.46 7.47 -25.20
CA ALA A 258 24.96 6.89 -23.96
C ALA A 258 24.23 7.52 -22.76
N VAL A 259 23.54 6.70 -21.97
CA VAL A 259 22.68 7.16 -20.86
C VAL A 259 22.97 6.41 -19.55
N GLN A 260 22.55 7.02 -18.45
CA GLN A 260 22.57 6.48 -17.10
C GLN A 260 21.19 6.65 -16.47
N ILE A 261 20.73 5.62 -15.78
CA ILE A 261 19.41 5.60 -15.14
C ILE A 261 19.57 5.60 -13.62
N PHE A 262 18.88 6.48 -12.92
CA PHE A 262 18.88 6.60 -11.47
C PHE A 262 17.45 6.51 -10.93
N SER A 263 17.26 5.91 -9.75
CA SER A 263 15.96 5.91 -9.09
C SER A 263 15.62 7.30 -8.56
N ARG A 264 14.45 7.83 -8.90
CA ARG A 264 13.93 9.10 -8.33
C ARG A 264 12.97 8.84 -7.19
N THR A 265 12.02 7.93 -7.38
CA THR A 265 11.09 7.52 -6.33
C THR A 265 11.26 6.04 -6.01
N ARG A 266 11.07 5.70 -4.73
CA ARG A 266 11.04 4.35 -4.20
C ARG A 266 10.26 4.37 -2.90
N GLU A 267 9.44 3.36 -2.67
CA GLU A 267 8.79 3.15 -1.38
C GLU A 267 9.85 2.89 -0.30
N GLU A 268 9.75 3.64 0.80
CA GLU A 268 10.58 3.41 1.99
C GLU A 268 9.84 2.43 2.91
N THR A 269 10.46 1.29 3.17
CA THR A 269 9.90 0.23 4.01
C THR A 269 10.54 0.26 5.41
N PHE A 270 9.84 -0.31 6.41
CA PHE A 270 10.40 -0.47 7.75
C PHE A 270 11.74 -1.24 7.74
N PRO A 271 12.65 -0.97 8.71
CA PRO A 271 13.82 -1.79 8.93
C PRO A 271 13.44 -3.25 9.19
N THR A 272 14.27 -4.18 8.73
CA THR A 272 14.06 -5.61 8.98
C THR A 272 14.21 -5.93 10.46
N LEU A 273 13.13 -6.34 11.11
CA LEU A 273 13.13 -6.74 12.52
C LEU A 273 13.48 -8.23 12.66
N LYS A 274 14.21 -8.57 13.73
CA LYS A 274 14.52 -9.96 14.07
C LYS A 274 13.73 -10.37 15.32
N LYS A 275 13.28 -11.62 15.35
CA LYS A 275 12.61 -12.18 16.52
C LYS A 275 13.65 -12.53 17.59
N GLN A 276 13.41 -12.08 18.81
CA GLN A 276 14.23 -12.39 19.98
C GLN A 276 13.38 -13.08 21.04
N SER A 277 13.93 -14.08 21.71
CA SER A 277 13.28 -14.79 22.81
C SER A 277 13.32 -13.94 24.09
N LEU A 278 12.17 -13.81 24.76
CA LEU A 278 12.05 -13.15 26.07
C LEU A 278 12.69 -13.96 27.20
N VAL A 279 12.95 -15.26 27.01
CA VAL A 279 13.60 -16.11 28.02
C VAL A 279 15.12 -15.95 27.97
N ALA A 280 15.67 -15.57 26.80
CA ALA A 280 17.10 -15.44 26.59
C ALA A 280 17.63 -14.02 26.87
N THR A 281 16.80 -13.08 27.34
CA THR A 281 17.19 -11.69 27.62
C THR A 281 18.18 -11.55 28.79
N GLU A 282 18.39 -12.59 29.59
CA GLU A 282 19.44 -12.63 30.63
C GLU A 282 20.85 -12.96 30.09
N SER A 283 20.98 -13.19 28.78
CA SER A 283 22.27 -13.50 28.14
C SER A 283 23.10 -12.23 27.92
N ALA A 284 24.41 -12.29 28.17
CA ALA A 284 25.33 -11.15 28.02
C ALA A 284 25.49 -10.62 26.57
N SER A 285 24.91 -11.31 25.57
CA SER A 285 25.02 -10.98 24.14
C SER A 285 23.65 -10.99 23.45
N ALA A 286 23.32 -9.89 22.77
CA ALA A 286 22.09 -9.74 21.98
C ALA A 286 21.93 -10.76 20.82
N LYS A 287 23.00 -11.49 20.47
CA LYS A 287 22.94 -12.52 19.42
C LYS A 287 22.44 -13.88 19.92
N ASP A 288 22.52 -14.13 21.22
CA ASP A 288 22.29 -15.46 21.79
C ASP A 288 20.79 -15.74 21.94
N GLY A 289 19.95 -14.69 21.96
CA GLY A 289 18.49 -14.79 22.02
C GLY A 289 17.76 -14.80 20.67
N LEU A 290 18.46 -14.87 19.53
CA LEU A 290 17.85 -14.83 18.21
C LEU A 290 17.13 -16.15 17.86
N VAL A 291 15.85 -16.05 17.51
CA VAL A 291 15.03 -17.21 17.12
C VAL A 291 15.37 -17.64 15.69
N LYS A 292 15.61 -18.93 15.49
CA LYS A 292 15.77 -19.56 14.17
C LYS A 292 14.46 -20.22 13.75
N LEU A 293 14.05 -20.02 12.51
CA LEU A 293 12.88 -20.68 11.93
C LEU A 293 13.35 -21.94 11.20
N ASP A 294 12.81 -23.09 11.57
CA ASP A 294 12.95 -24.35 10.84
C ASP A 294 11.60 -24.71 10.21
N ARG A 295 11.59 -25.22 8.98
CA ARG A 295 10.37 -25.52 8.22
C ARG A 295 10.44 -26.94 7.67
N SER A 296 9.50 -27.78 8.09
CA SER A 296 9.23 -29.10 7.51
C SER A 296 7.92 -29.08 6.75
N TYR A 297 7.83 -29.89 5.70
CA TYR A 297 6.62 -30.08 4.90
C TYR A 297 6.14 -31.52 5.08
N ALA A 298 4.83 -31.71 5.18
CA ALA A 298 4.19 -33.02 5.26
C ALA A 298 3.12 -33.12 4.16
N GLU A 299 2.74 -34.34 3.78
CA GLU A 299 1.62 -34.56 2.87
C GLU A 299 0.31 -34.20 3.58
N VAL A 300 -0.59 -33.49 2.88
CA VAL A 300 -1.86 -33.02 3.45
C VAL A 300 -2.77 -34.19 3.85
N ASP A 301 -2.67 -35.31 3.14
CA ASP A 301 -3.48 -36.52 3.35
C ASP A 301 -2.84 -37.51 4.35
N ASP A 302 -1.62 -37.25 4.84
CA ASP A 302 -0.96 -38.13 5.81
C ASP A 302 -1.45 -37.85 7.24
N PRO A 303 -2.17 -38.78 7.90
CA PRO A 303 -2.67 -38.58 9.26
C PRO A 303 -1.55 -38.44 10.30
N ASP A 304 -0.34 -38.96 10.02
CA ASP A 304 0.79 -38.90 10.93
C ASP A 304 1.67 -37.65 10.72
N GLN A 305 1.36 -36.84 9.69
CA GLN A 305 2.10 -35.63 9.28
C GLN A 305 3.61 -35.84 9.24
N ALA A 306 4.06 -36.97 8.69
CA ALA A 306 5.47 -37.29 8.64
C ALA A 306 6.21 -36.30 7.73
N PRO A 307 7.39 -35.78 8.16
CA PRO A 307 8.13 -34.83 7.36
C PRO A 307 8.66 -35.49 6.09
N VAL A 308 8.35 -34.88 4.94
CA VAL A 308 8.83 -35.29 3.62
C VAL A 308 10.21 -34.69 3.37
N ASP A 309 11.11 -35.50 2.84
CA ASP A 309 12.47 -35.08 2.47
C ASP A 309 12.40 -34.04 1.32
N PRO A 310 13.09 -32.88 1.46
CA PRO A 310 13.19 -31.88 0.40
C PRO A 310 13.60 -32.39 -0.98
N GLU A 311 14.32 -33.51 -1.08
CA GLU A 311 14.69 -34.12 -2.37
C GLU A 311 13.49 -34.69 -3.13
N LYS A 312 12.42 -35.08 -2.42
CA LYS A 312 11.18 -35.60 -3.02
C LYS A 312 10.25 -34.48 -3.49
N HIS A 313 10.55 -33.22 -3.16
CA HIS A 313 9.71 -32.09 -3.55
C HIS A 313 9.90 -31.76 -5.04
N THR A 314 8.82 -31.84 -5.81
CA THR A 314 8.78 -31.37 -7.19
C THR A 314 7.90 -30.13 -7.29
N LYS A 315 8.42 -29.09 -7.94
CA LYS A 315 7.65 -27.86 -8.16
C LYS A 315 6.58 -28.13 -9.22
N ALA A 316 5.35 -27.74 -8.96
CA ALA A 316 4.26 -27.85 -9.92
C ALA A 316 3.59 -26.48 -10.13
N PHE A 317 3.01 -26.30 -11.31
CA PHE A 317 2.27 -25.09 -11.67
C PHE A 317 0.83 -25.47 -12.00
N GLN A 318 -0.10 -24.61 -11.63
CA GLN A 318 -1.50 -24.79 -12.02
C GLN A 318 -1.69 -24.36 -13.47
N TYR A 319 -2.33 -25.23 -14.26
CA TYR A 319 -2.80 -24.93 -15.60
C TYR A 319 -4.29 -25.25 -15.66
N GLY A 320 -5.11 -24.24 -15.40
CA GLY A 320 -6.53 -24.45 -15.10
C GLY A 320 -6.68 -25.34 -13.86
N LYS A 321 -7.49 -26.41 -13.96
CA LYS A 321 -7.72 -27.36 -12.87
C LYS A 321 -6.62 -28.41 -12.71
N GLN A 322 -5.67 -28.49 -13.64
CA GLN A 322 -4.62 -29.50 -13.63
C GLN A 322 -3.34 -28.97 -12.98
N LEU A 323 -2.75 -29.78 -12.10
CA LEU A 323 -1.43 -29.52 -11.53
C LEU A 323 -0.36 -30.16 -12.42
N VAL A 324 0.51 -29.35 -13.02
CA VAL A 324 1.57 -29.82 -13.93
C VAL A 324 2.92 -29.78 -13.20
N PRO A 325 3.50 -30.95 -12.87
CA PRO A 325 4.82 -31.00 -12.24
C PRO A 325 5.92 -30.65 -13.25
N VAL A 326 6.85 -29.79 -12.85
CA VAL A 326 8.00 -29.35 -13.65
C VAL A 326 9.27 -29.65 -12.88
N GLY A 327 10.03 -30.64 -13.38
CA GLY A 327 11.36 -30.97 -12.88
C GLY A 327 12.33 -29.78 -12.99
N LYS A 328 13.30 -29.71 -12.08
CA LYS A 328 14.28 -28.60 -12.02
C LYS A 328 15.09 -28.48 -13.31
N GLU A 329 15.37 -29.60 -13.97
CA GLU A 329 16.03 -29.71 -15.26
C GLU A 329 15.25 -29.07 -16.41
N ASN A 330 13.92 -29.07 -16.34
CA ASN A 330 13.03 -28.55 -17.38
C ASN A 330 12.65 -27.08 -17.14
N GLU A 331 12.76 -26.57 -15.91
CA GLU A 331 12.42 -25.18 -15.57
C GLU A 331 13.24 -24.17 -16.38
N GLY A 332 14.51 -24.47 -16.66
CA GLY A 332 15.38 -23.62 -17.48
C GLY A 332 15.08 -23.63 -18.99
N VAL A 333 14.35 -24.65 -19.46
CA VAL A 333 13.92 -24.80 -20.87
C VAL A 333 12.60 -24.07 -21.09
N LEU A 334 11.67 -24.16 -20.13
CA LEU A 334 10.33 -23.57 -20.21
C LEU A 334 10.32 -22.05 -20.01
N LYS A 335 11.36 -21.47 -19.38
CA LYS A 335 11.48 -20.01 -19.25
C LYS A 335 11.71 -19.38 -20.62
N TYR A 336 10.88 -18.39 -20.96
CA TYR A 336 11.03 -17.58 -22.17
C TYR A 336 12.46 -17.03 -22.28
N LYS A 337 13.08 -17.13 -23.46
CA LYS A 337 14.42 -16.58 -23.79
C LYS A 337 14.28 -15.61 -24.96
N GLY A 338 14.73 -14.37 -24.79
CA GLY A 338 14.48 -13.25 -25.70
C GLY A 338 15.53 -13.18 -26.79
N GLY A 339 15.10 -12.62 -27.93
CA GLY A 339 15.76 -12.73 -29.22
C GLY A 339 17.26 -12.41 -29.27
N LYS A 340 17.96 -13.17 -30.13
CA LYS A 340 19.30 -12.88 -30.64
C LYS A 340 19.38 -11.42 -31.14
N LYS A 341 20.58 -10.84 -31.05
CA LYS A 341 20.90 -9.59 -31.77
C LYS A 341 20.69 -9.83 -33.27
N ASP A 342 19.73 -9.13 -33.87
CA ASP A 342 19.66 -8.98 -35.32
C ASP A 342 20.94 -8.25 -35.76
N GLY A 343 21.92 -8.97 -36.33
CA GLY A 343 23.20 -8.37 -36.72
C GLY A 343 24.20 -9.25 -37.45
N ASP A 344 24.25 -10.56 -37.23
CA ASP A 344 25.23 -11.43 -37.91
C ASP A 344 24.52 -12.52 -38.72
N GLU A 345 24.36 -12.26 -40.02
CA GLU A 345 24.10 -13.30 -41.03
C GLU A 345 25.43 -14.06 -41.27
N ASP A 346 25.66 -15.15 -40.54
CA ASP A 346 26.70 -16.11 -40.90
C ASP A 346 26.16 -17.04 -42.00
N GLU A 347 26.60 -16.82 -43.24
CA GLU A 347 26.31 -17.61 -44.45
C GLU A 347 27.00 -18.99 -44.45
N ASN A 348 26.95 -19.77 -43.36
CA ASN A 348 27.47 -21.14 -43.37
C ASN A 348 26.59 -22.10 -42.56
N ALA A 349 25.42 -22.42 -43.11
CA ALA A 349 24.67 -23.62 -42.74
C ALA A 349 24.89 -24.71 -43.80
N THR A 350 26.01 -25.40 -43.69
CA THR A 350 26.25 -26.66 -44.42
C THR A 350 25.30 -27.74 -43.91
N GLN A 351 24.78 -28.51 -44.86
CA GLN A 351 23.91 -29.67 -44.69
C GLN A 351 24.42 -30.65 -43.63
N GLY A 352 23.51 -31.08 -42.74
CA GLY A 352 23.69 -32.22 -41.84
C GLY A 352 22.34 -32.67 -41.31
N GLY A 353 21.75 -33.69 -41.93
CA GLY A 353 20.55 -34.35 -41.44
C GLY A 353 20.85 -35.16 -40.18
N GLY A 354 20.12 -34.89 -39.10
CA GLY A 354 20.19 -35.61 -37.84
C GLY A 354 19.08 -35.14 -36.90
N VAL A 355 18.36 -36.09 -36.31
CA VAL A 355 17.22 -35.85 -35.42
C VAL A 355 17.70 -35.17 -34.13
N GLY A 356 17.20 -33.95 -33.88
CA GLY A 356 16.93 -33.48 -32.53
C GLY A 356 18.08 -32.89 -31.70
N ASP A 357 19.02 -32.15 -32.27
CA ASP A 357 19.84 -31.22 -31.49
C ASP A 357 19.15 -29.84 -31.43
N VAL A 358 18.36 -29.63 -30.38
CA VAL A 358 17.81 -28.31 -30.04
C VAL A 358 19.00 -27.40 -29.71
N GLN A 359 19.30 -26.46 -30.60
CA GLN A 359 20.37 -25.47 -30.38
C GLN A 359 20.15 -24.75 -29.05
N VAL A 360 21.04 -25.05 -28.11
CA VAL A 360 21.14 -24.38 -26.82
C VAL A 360 21.73 -22.97 -27.04
N GLN A 361 21.22 -22.00 -26.27
CA GLN A 361 21.82 -20.70 -25.90
C GLN A 361 21.58 -19.45 -26.76
N GLY A 362 20.85 -18.51 -26.14
CA GLY A 362 21.14 -17.09 -26.13
C GLY A 362 20.72 -16.51 -24.77
N ASP A 363 21.64 -15.93 -24.01
CA ASP A 363 21.33 -15.19 -22.78
C ASP A 363 20.71 -13.83 -23.12
N TYR A 364 19.79 -13.31 -22.29
CA TYR A 364 19.32 -11.93 -22.45
C TYR A 364 20.43 -10.96 -22.07
N GLU A 365 20.97 -10.25 -23.05
CA GLU A 365 21.87 -9.13 -22.77
C GLU A 365 21.11 -7.89 -22.31
N ARG A 366 21.82 -7.02 -21.58
CA ARG A 366 21.29 -5.71 -21.21
C ARG A 366 21.05 -4.90 -22.48
N GLN A 367 19.85 -4.36 -22.64
CA GLN A 367 19.45 -3.63 -23.83
C GLN A 367 18.51 -2.49 -23.45
N PHE A 368 18.62 -1.37 -24.15
CA PHE A 368 17.66 -0.27 -24.05
C PHE A 368 17.35 0.25 -25.45
N LYS A 369 16.19 -0.11 -25.99
CA LYS A 369 15.85 0.08 -27.40
C LYS A 369 14.56 0.90 -27.53
N LEU A 370 14.60 1.92 -28.39
CA LEU A 370 13.43 2.67 -28.81
C LEU A 370 12.44 1.75 -29.56
N LEU A 371 11.16 1.87 -29.23
CA LEU A 371 10.07 1.27 -30.00
C LEU A 371 9.37 2.33 -30.87
N GLY A 372 9.16 3.54 -30.34
CA GLY A 372 8.58 4.64 -31.11
C GLY A 372 8.28 5.88 -30.28
N PHE A 373 7.74 6.91 -30.93
CA PHE A 373 7.23 8.12 -30.29
C PHE A 373 5.70 8.16 -30.38
N THR A 374 5.06 8.68 -29.36
CA THR A 374 3.61 8.90 -29.34
C THR A 374 3.27 10.25 -28.73
N ASP A 375 2.04 10.71 -28.91
CA ASP A 375 1.53 11.91 -28.26
C ASP A 375 1.44 11.69 -26.74
N GLN A 376 1.78 12.71 -25.97
CA GLN A 376 1.71 12.65 -24.51
C GLN A 376 0.29 12.31 -24.00
N SER A 377 -0.76 12.76 -24.71
CA SER A 377 -2.16 12.50 -24.37
C SER A 377 -2.59 11.05 -24.53
N LYS A 378 -1.87 10.24 -25.33
CA LYS A 378 -2.17 8.81 -25.56
C LYS A 378 -1.66 7.91 -24.45
N VAL A 379 -0.88 8.45 -23.52
CA VAL A 379 -0.34 7.70 -22.38
C VAL A 379 -0.90 8.33 -21.10
N PRO A 380 -2.07 7.87 -20.62
CA PRO A 380 -2.68 8.44 -19.43
C PRO A 380 -1.90 8.04 -18.17
N ARG A 381 -1.87 8.95 -17.18
CA ARG A 381 -1.11 8.77 -15.93
C ARG A 381 -1.53 7.53 -15.12
N HIS A 382 -2.79 7.12 -15.19
CA HIS A 382 -3.29 5.95 -14.47
C HIS A 382 -2.77 4.61 -15.02
N HIS A 383 -2.08 4.60 -16.17
CA HIS A 383 -1.35 3.43 -16.68
C HIS A 383 0.07 3.32 -16.11
N PHE A 384 0.51 4.18 -15.19
CA PHE A 384 1.89 4.09 -14.69
C PHE A 384 2.03 2.98 -13.65
N LEU A 385 3.04 2.13 -13.84
CA LEU A 385 3.41 1.08 -12.90
C LEU A 385 4.73 1.40 -12.20
N GLY A 386 4.78 1.09 -10.91
CA GLY A 386 6.00 1.18 -10.09
C GLY A 386 6.49 2.61 -9.83
N GLY A 387 7.75 2.71 -9.43
CA GLY A 387 8.42 3.98 -9.18
C GLY A 387 8.93 4.65 -10.45
N VAL A 388 9.29 5.94 -10.33
CA VAL A 388 9.84 6.75 -11.41
C VAL A 388 11.36 6.73 -11.36
N ASP A 389 11.96 6.56 -12.52
CA ASP A 389 13.40 6.65 -12.74
C ASP A 389 13.75 7.89 -13.56
N ILE A 390 14.97 8.41 -13.40
CA ILE A 390 15.51 9.53 -14.18
C ILE A 390 16.62 9.02 -15.07
N ILE A 391 16.59 9.41 -16.34
CA ILE A 391 17.62 9.15 -17.32
C ILE A 391 18.42 10.43 -17.55
N LEU A 392 19.74 10.30 -17.43
CA LEU A 392 20.71 11.36 -17.70
C LEU A 392 21.69 10.91 -18.79
N PRO A 393 22.20 11.83 -19.63
CA PRO A 393 23.27 11.49 -20.55
C PRO A 393 24.56 11.15 -19.80
N VAL A 394 25.33 10.19 -20.31
CA VAL A 394 26.73 10.03 -19.90
C VAL A 394 27.48 11.30 -20.30
N ARG A 395 28.29 11.84 -19.37
CA ARG A 395 29.07 13.07 -19.59
C ARG A 395 29.86 13.01 -20.88
N GLY A 396 29.72 14.07 -21.68
CA GLY A 396 30.42 14.22 -22.96
C GLY A 396 29.71 15.23 -23.85
N ALA A 397 30.43 16.26 -24.29
CA ALA A 397 29.83 17.43 -24.95
C ALA A 397 28.93 17.09 -26.16
N LYS A 398 29.33 16.11 -26.99
CA LYS A 398 28.51 15.66 -28.15
C LYS A 398 27.26 14.90 -27.70
N ASN A 399 27.39 14.01 -26.73
CA ASN A 399 26.31 13.15 -26.24
C ASN A 399 25.27 13.96 -25.46
N GLU A 400 25.71 14.87 -24.58
CA GLU A 400 24.84 15.77 -23.83
C GLU A 400 24.07 16.71 -24.76
N ARG A 401 24.71 17.25 -25.80
CA ARG A 401 24.04 18.08 -26.81
C ARG A 401 23.00 17.28 -27.61
N ALA A 402 23.33 16.06 -28.03
CA ALA A 402 22.39 15.21 -28.77
C ALA A 402 21.18 14.81 -27.90
N PHE A 403 21.42 14.46 -26.64
CA PHE A 403 20.37 14.16 -25.68
C PHE A 403 19.49 15.40 -25.42
N ALA A 404 20.09 16.57 -25.20
CA ALA A 404 19.38 17.83 -25.01
C ALA A 404 18.49 18.19 -26.20
N ALA A 405 19.02 18.06 -27.43
CA ALA A 405 18.27 18.32 -28.65
C ALA A 405 17.04 17.40 -28.77
N MET A 406 17.20 16.11 -28.44
CA MET A 406 16.09 15.16 -28.42
C MET A 406 15.03 15.54 -27.38
N VAL A 407 15.44 15.84 -26.14
CA VAL A 407 14.51 16.20 -25.06
C VAL A 407 13.74 17.48 -25.41
N ASN A 408 14.42 18.51 -25.91
CA ASN A 408 13.77 19.77 -26.30
C ASN A 408 12.76 19.54 -27.43
N ALA A 409 13.12 18.77 -28.47
CA ALA A 409 12.21 18.44 -29.56
C ALA A 409 10.98 17.63 -29.09
N MET A 410 11.14 16.76 -28.09
CA MET A 410 10.02 16.03 -27.49
C MET A 410 9.09 16.97 -26.70
N ILE A 411 9.63 17.97 -25.99
CA ILE A 411 8.84 18.98 -25.27
C ILE A 411 8.05 19.85 -26.26
N GLU A 412 8.73 20.41 -27.26
CA GLU A 412 8.12 21.25 -28.30
C GLU A 412 7.04 20.49 -29.09
N GLY A 413 7.27 19.20 -29.34
CA GLY A 413 6.34 18.34 -30.07
C GLY A 413 5.23 17.70 -29.22
N HIS A 414 5.18 17.93 -27.90
CA HIS A 414 4.33 17.21 -26.95
C HIS A 414 4.36 15.68 -27.14
N LYS A 415 5.55 15.14 -27.40
CA LYS A 415 5.80 13.72 -27.65
C LYS A 415 6.44 13.04 -26.46
N VAL A 416 6.10 11.78 -26.26
CA VAL A 416 6.77 10.87 -25.33
C VAL A 416 7.39 9.71 -26.10
N LEU A 417 8.40 9.09 -25.52
CA LEU A 417 9.17 8.02 -26.15
C LEU A 417 8.83 6.69 -25.48
N ILE A 418 8.44 5.69 -26.28
CA ILE A 418 8.16 4.32 -25.81
C ILE A 418 9.38 3.44 -26.12
N ALA A 419 9.88 2.74 -25.10
CA ALA A 419 11.07 1.92 -25.21
C ALA A 419 10.91 0.57 -24.51
N LYS A 420 11.73 -0.39 -24.92
CA LYS A 420 11.95 -1.66 -24.24
C LYS A 420 13.28 -1.60 -23.50
N ILE A 421 13.29 -1.96 -22.22
CA ILE A 421 14.51 -2.04 -21.42
C ILE A 421 14.68 -3.40 -20.76
N ILE A 422 15.92 -3.90 -20.78
CA ILE A 422 16.39 -5.06 -20.02
C ILE A 422 17.54 -4.55 -19.14
N GLU A 423 17.26 -4.30 -17.86
CA GLU A 423 18.18 -3.60 -16.96
C GLU A 423 19.41 -4.45 -16.60
N ARG A 424 19.25 -5.78 -16.53
CA ARG A 424 20.28 -6.74 -16.11
C ARG A 424 20.25 -7.96 -17.02
N LYS A 425 21.38 -8.68 -17.08
CA LYS A 425 21.45 -9.94 -17.82
C LYS A 425 20.38 -10.89 -17.26
N ASN A 426 19.58 -11.50 -18.13
CA ASN A 426 18.49 -12.41 -17.77
C ASN A 426 17.39 -11.81 -16.87
N ALA A 427 17.23 -10.48 -16.87
CA ALA A 427 16.04 -9.84 -16.30
C ALA A 427 14.91 -9.76 -17.33
N ASP A 428 13.68 -9.74 -16.83
CA ASP A 428 12.50 -9.63 -17.69
C ASP A 428 12.49 -8.29 -18.44
N PRO A 429 12.16 -8.29 -19.74
CA PRO A 429 12.04 -7.07 -20.51
C PRO A 429 10.85 -6.24 -20.01
N LYS A 430 11.09 -4.95 -19.79
CA LYS A 430 10.06 -4.00 -19.38
C LYS A 430 9.71 -3.06 -20.51
N LEU A 431 8.41 -2.83 -20.70
CA LEU A 431 7.90 -1.75 -21.53
C LEU A 431 7.90 -0.46 -20.69
N VAL A 432 8.53 0.59 -21.20
CA VAL A 432 8.67 1.86 -20.48
C VAL A 432 8.32 3.04 -21.37
N VAL A 433 7.81 4.09 -20.75
CA VAL A 433 7.62 5.41 -21.36
C VAL A 433 8.63 6.39 -20.77
N LEU A 434 9.18 7.24 -21.63
CA LEU A 434 10.15 8.27 -21.30
C LEU A 434 9.51 9.64 -21.56
N TYR A 435 9.22 10.35 -20.47
CA TYR A 435 8.67 11.71 -20.50
C TYR A 435 9.80 12.75 -20.49
N PRO A 436 9.78 13.73 -21.39
CA PRO A 436 10.79 14.77 -21.43
C PRO A 436 10.51 15.86 -20.38
N HIS A 437 11.57 16.34 -19.72
CA HIS A 437 11.47 17.41 -18.73
C HIS A 437 12.78 18.19 -18.63
N ILE A 438 12.70 19.46 -18.21
CA ILE A 438 13.88 20.30 -17.94
C ILE A 438 13.87 20.63 -16.46
N SER A 439 14.87 20.15 -15.72
CA SER A 439 15.03 20.40 -14.29
C SER A 439 16.36 21.11 -14.03
N LYS A 440 16.34 22.23 -13.29
CA LYS A 440 17.52 23.08 -13.01
C LYS A 440 18.38 23.35 -14.25
N LYS A 441 17.74 23.79 -15.35
CA LYS A 441 18.34 24.06 -16.68
C LYS A 441 19.02 22.84 -17.34
N LYS A 442 18.72 21.62 -16.88
CA LYS A 442 19.26 20.37 -17.45
C LYS A 442 18.13 19.52 -18.05
N PRO A 443 18.27 19.07 -19.30
CA PRO A 443 17.30 18.16 -19.91
C PRO A 443 17.43 16.77 -19.28
N ILE A 444 16.30 16.19 -18.91
CA ILE A 444 16.18 14.85 -18.33
C ILE A 444 15.03 14.09 -18.99
N LEU A 445 15.01 12.76 -18.85
CA LEU A 445 13.83 11.95 -19.17
C LEU A 445 13.37 11.21 -17.91
N TYR A 446 12.09 11.31 -17.58
CA TYR A 446 11.46 10.45 -16.57
C TYR A 446 11.04 9.14 -17.22
N MET A 447 11.53 8.03 -16.69
CA MET A 447 11.20 6.68 -17.14
C MET A 447 10.19 6.05 -16.18
N VAL A 448 9.09 5.55 -16.73
CA VAL A 448 8.03 4.86 -15.97
C VAL A 448 7.66 3.57 -16.69
N GLN A 449 7.38 2.51 -15.93
CA GLN A 449 6.93 1.24 -16.51
C GLN A 449 5.48 1.35 -16.96
N LEU A 450 5.18 0.79 -18.13
CA LEU A 450 3.83 0.67 -18.66
C LEU A 450 3.29 -0.75 -18.47
N PRO A 451 1.96 -0.91 -18.35
CA PRO A 451 1.29 -2.19 -18.30
C PRO A 451 1.43 -2.94 -19.62
N THR A 452 1.47 -4.25 -19.49
CA THR A 452 1.21 -5.21 -20.56
C THR A 452 -0.29 -5.46 -20.69
N ALA A 453 -0.72 -6.20 -21.71
CA ALA A 453 -2.14 -6.49 -21.90
C ALA A 453 -2.70 -7.31 -20.73
N GLU A 454 -1.87 -8.14 -20.09
CA GLU A 454 -2.20 -8.95 -18.92
C GLU A 454 -2.42 -8.12 -17.64
N ASP A 455 -1.87 -6.90 -17.58
CA ASP A 455 -2.00 -6.01 -16.41
C ASP A 455 -3.29 -5.17 -16.45
N LEU A 456 -3.93 -5.03 -17.62
CA LEU A 456 -5.13 -4.22 -17.80
C LEU A 456 -6.38 -4.97 -17.33
N ARG A 457 -7.20 -4.30 -16.52
CA ARG A 457 -8.47 -4.85 -16.01
C ARG A 457 -9.64 -4.01 -16.48
N ASP A 458 -10.43 -4.57 -17.39
CA ASP A 458 -11.59 -3.90 -17.99
C ASP A 458 -12.85 -4.07 -17.13
N TYR A 459 -12.94 -3.31 -16.04
CA TYR A 459 -14.15 -3.23 -15.24
C TYR A 459 -15.18 -2.33 -15.91
N GLN A 460 -16.44 -2.80 -16.00
CA GLN A 460 -17.56 -2.02 -16.50
C GLN A 460 -18.26 -1.37 -15.31
N PHE A 461 -18.30 -0.03 -15.29
CA PHE A 461 -19.02 0.73 -14.27
C PHE A 461 -20.21 1.48 -14.92
N PRO A 462 -21.37 1.54 -14.25
CA PRO A 462 -22.46 2.41 -14.67
C PRO A 462 -22.03 3.88 -14.69
N SER A 463 -22.57 4.67 -15.63
CA SER A 463 -22.35 6.12 -15.63
C SER A 463 -22.90 6.77 -14.36
N LEU A 464 -22.16 7.74 -13.81
CA LEU A 464 -22.58 8.47 -12.61
C LEU A 464 -23.82 9.32 -12.86
N VAL A 465 -24.66 9.48 -11.84
CA VAL A 465 -25.85 10.36 -11.89
C VAL A 465 -25.41 11.83 -11.84
N PRO A 466 -25.93 12.70 -12.73
CA PRO A 466 -25.56 14.11 -12.72
C PRO A 466 -26.13 14.83 -11.47
N ALA A 467 -25.29 15.61 -10.79
CA ALA A 467 -25.67 16.43 -9.65
C ALA A 467 -26.56 17.63 -10.04
N SER A 468 -27.42 18.08 -9.13
CA SER A 468 -28.25 19.28 -9.28
C SER A 468 -27.42 20.58 -9.28
N GLU A 469 -28.00 21.69 -9.72
CA GLU A 469 -27.32 23.00 -9.69
C GLU A 469 -26.98 23.47 -8.27
N GLU A 470 -27.84 23.17 -7.29
CA GLU A 470 -27.60 23.45 -5.87
C GLU A 470 -26.39 22.65 -5.36
N GLN A 471 -26.36 21.35 -5.64
CA GLN A 471 -25.25 20.45 -5.30
C GLN A 471 -23.93 20.87 -5.94
N ARG A 472 -23.96 21.28 -7.22
CA ARG A 472 -22.78 21.80 -7.93
C ARG A 472 -22.27 23.10 -7.33
N THR A 473 -23.17 23.96 -6.86
CA THR A 473 -22.81 25.24 -6.24
C THR A 473 -22.18 25.01 -4.86
N ALA A 474 -22.81 24.19 -4.02
CA ALA A 474 -22.24 23.81 -2.72
C ALA A 474 -20.86 23.16 -2.86
N ALA A 475 -20.70 22.23 -3.82
CA ALA A 475 -19.41 21.61 -4.11
C ALA A 475 -18.34 22.63 -4.56
N ARG A 476 -18.73 23.61 -5.39
CA ARG A 476 -17.80 24.63 -5.90
C ARG A 476 -17.30 25.55 -4.79
N GLU A 477 -18.18 26.01 -3.91
CA GLU A 477 -17.78 26.86 -2.78
C GLU A 477 -16.93 26.07 -1.78
N LEU A 478 -17.26 24.80 -1.51
CA LEU A 478 -16.42 23.93 -0.69
C LEU A 478 -15.01 23.73 -1.27
N ILE A 479 -14.88 23.53 -2.58
CA ILE A 479 -13.57 23.41 -3.26
C ILE A 479 -12.74 24.69 -3.11
N LYS A 480 -13.36 25.87 -3.21
CA LYS A 480 -12.65 27.15 -3.01
C LYS A 480 -12.24 27.36 -1.57
N ALA A 481 -13.12 27.00 -0.62
CA ALA A 481 -12.86 27.16 0.80
C ALA A 481 -11.69 26.27 1.25
N LEU A 482 -11.63 25.02 0.78
CA LEU A 482 -10.59 24.04 1.12
C LEU A 482 -9.43 23.97 0.11
N ASP A 483 -9.17 25.03 -0.65
CA ASP A 483 -8.04 25.08 -1.59
C ASP A 483 -6.71 25.20 -0.84
N LEU A 484 -5.80 24.26 -1.08
CA LEU A 484 -4.47 24.20 -0.48
C LEU A 484 -3.40 24.99 -1.26
N THR A 485 -3.78 25.63 -2.37
CA THR A 485 -2.87 26.32 -3.30
C THR A 485 -3.13 27.81 -3.44
N ARG A 486 -3.67 28.45 -2.38
CA ARG A 486 -4.02 29.88 -2.40
C ARG A 486 -2.80 30.74 -2.73
N ALA A 487 -2.96 31.63 -3.71
CA ALA A 487 -1.97 32.65 -4.00
C ALA A 487 -2.02 33.75 -2.93
N ASP A 488 -0.85 34.12 -2.42
CA ASP A 488 -0.71 35.29 -1.56
C ASP A 488 -1.12 36.55 -2.38
N PRO A 489 -2.08 37.35 -1.90
CA PRO A 489 -2.55 38.52 -2.61
C PRO A 489 -1.52 39.66 -2.72
N GLU A 490 -0.47 39.69 -1.89
CA GLU A 490 0.59 40.73 -1.94
C GLU A 490 1.76 40.34 -2.85
N THR A 491 2.20 39.08 -2.83
CA THR A 491 3.34 38.62 -3.63
C THR A 491 2.93 38.02 -4.97
N GLY A 492 1.70 37.53 -5.09
CA GLY A 492 1.22 36.78 -6.25
C GLY A 492 1.77 35.35 -6.33
N ASP A 493 2.54 34.92 -5.33
CA ASP A 493 3.10 33.58 -5.24
C ASP A 493 2.07 32.61 -4.69
N THR A 494 1.95 31.44 -5.32
CA THR A 494 1.11 30.35 -4.82
C THR A 494 1.77 29.73 -3.59
N GLU A 495 1.26 30.03 -2.40
CA GLU A 495 1.67 29.38 -1.18
C GLU A 495 0.98 28.01 -1.09
N GLU A 496 1.72 26.95 -1.40
CA GLU A 496 1.24 25.58 -1.19
C GLU A 496 1.26 25.27 0.32
N ARG A 497 0.09 25.29 0.97
CA ARG A 497 -0.04 25.02 2.41
C ARG A 497 0.43 23.62 2.80
N LEU A 498 0.18 22.62 1.94
CA LEU A 498 0.62 21.25 2.14
C LEU A 498 1.73 20.90 1.15
N LYS A 499 3.00 20.99 1.57
CA LYS A 499 4.17 20.63 0.75
C LYS A 499 4.48 19.12 0.86
N PRO A 500 4.07 18.25 -0.09
CA PRO A 500 4.19 16.79 0.09
C PRO A 500 5.66 16.31 0.09
N GLU A 501 6.58 17.08 -0.50
CA GLU A 501 8.02 16.78 -0.45
C GLU A 501 8.61 16.91 0.98
N LEU A 502 7.95 17.70 1.84
CA LEU A 502 8.31 17.92 3.24
C LEU A 502 7.43 17.10 4.22
N THR A 503 6.41 16.39 3.72
CA THR A 503 5.57 15.49 4.52
C THR A 503 6.16 14.08 4.55
N PHE A 504 6.75 13.68 5.67
CA PHE A 504 7.34 12.35 5.83
C PHE A 504 6.30 11.30 6.27
N ASN A 505 6.56 10.02 5.96
CA ASN A 505 5.69 8.91 6.35
C ASN A 505 5.51 8.84 7.89
N PRO A 506 4.30 9.08 8.43
CA PRO A 506 4.07 9.21 9.87
C PRO A 506 4.33 7.91 10.63
N ALA A 507 4.16 6.75 10.00
CA ALA A 507 4.41 5.47 10.63
C ALA A 507 5.92 5.24 10.88
N LEU A 508 6.78 5.67 9.94
CA LEU A 508 8.23 5.64 10.12
C LEU A 508 8.71 6.69 11.13
N GLN A 509 8.08 7.86 11.16
CA GLN A 509 8.32 8.88 12.17
C GLN A 509 8.04 8.35 13.58
N TYR A 510 6.85 7.79 13.78
CA TYR A 510 6.43 7.26 15.07
C TYR A 510 7.29 6.07 15.50
N PHE A 511 7.68 5.20 14.55
CA PHE A 511 8.63 4.12 14.84
C PHE A 511 9.97 4.66 15.35
N GLY A 512 10.54 5.69 14.71
CA GLY A 512 11.76 6.34 15.18
C GLY A 512 11.61 6.88 16.60
N GLN A 513 10.51 7.58 16.87
CA GLN A 513 10.18 8.14 18.18
C GLN A 513 10.05 7.06 19.27
N VAL A 514 9.37 5.95 18.97
CA VAL A 514 9.21 4.84 19.92
C VAL A 514 10.55 4.17 20.23
N VAL A 515 11.40 3.98 19.21
CA VAL A 515 12.72 3.37 19.40
C VAL A 515 13.61 4.28 20.25
N THR A 516 13.65 5.58 19.99
CA THR A 516 14.46 6.53 20.79
C THR A 516 13.93 6.64 22.22
N HIS A 517 12.61 6.69 22.39
CA HIS A 517 11.99 6.66 23.70
C HIS A 517 12.35 5.39 24.49
N ARG A 518 12.32 4.21 23.86
CA ARG A 518 12.71 2.95 24.51
C ARG A 518 14.22 2.85 24.80
N ILE A 519 15.06 3.53 24.03
CA ILE A 519 16.51 3.63 24.29
C ILE A 519 16.78 4.50 25.52
N ALA A 520 16.14 5.66 25.60
CA ALA A 520 16.28 6.58 26.73
C ALA A 520 15.61 6.04 28.00
N ASN A 521 14.49 5.34 27.84
CA ASN A 521 13.67 4.78 28.92
C ASN A 521 13.55 3.26 28.77
N PRO A 522 14.54 2.48 29.26
CA PRO A 522 14.49 1.02 29.19
C PRO A 522 13.26 0.43 29.88
N PRO A 523 12.64 -0.62 29.31
CA PRO A 523 11.40 -1.21 29.83
C PRO A 523 11.54 -1.90 31.19
N GLU A 524 12.76 -2.10 31.69
CA GLU A 524 13.04 -2.60 33.05
C GLU A 524 12.53 -1.65 34.14
N VAL A 525 12.36 -0.36 33.80
CA VAL A 525 11.60 0.60 34.61
C VAL A 525 10.12 0.40 34.31
N ALA A 526 9.49 -0.47 35.11
CA ALA A 526 8.07 -0.83 34.98
C ALA A 526 7.16 0.42 34.84
N GLY A 527 6.37 0.48 33.76
CA GLY A 527 5.33 1.50 33.58
C GLY A 527 5.56 2.54 32.47
N THR A 528 6.60 2.41 31.64
CA THR A 528 6.79 3.34 30.51
C THR A 528 5.80 3.05 29.37
N GLU A 529 4.69 3.78 29.37
CA GLU A 529 3.75 3.88 28.26
C GLU A 529 4.47 4.32 26.97
N LEU A 530 3.87 3.99 25.82
CA LEU A 530 4.39 4.48 24.54
C LEU A 530 4.19 6.00 24.49
N PRO A 531 5.15 6.75 23.94
CA PRO A 531 4.99 8.20 23.83
C PRO A 531 3.82 8.51 22.88
N PRO A 532 3.07 9.61 23.13
CA PRO A 532 2.09 10.10 22.17
C PRO A 532 2.78 10.51 20.86
N LEU A 533 2.03 10.52 19.75
CA LEU A 533 2.56 10.99 18.47
C LEU A 533 3.04 12.45 18.61
N ASN A 534 4.26 12.73 18.16
CA ASN A 534 4.77 14.11 18.12
C ASN A 534 3.77 15.03 17.40
N GLN A 535 3.45 16.17 18.01
CA GLN A 535 2.49 17.14 17.49
C GLN A 535 2.78 17.53 16.04
N ALA A 536 4.05 17.80 15.70
CA ALA A 536 4.44 18.16 14.33
C ALA A 536 4.09 17.08 13.29
N VAL A 537 4.15 15.79 13.68
CA VAL A 537 3.76 14.67 12.81
C VAL A 537 2.25 14.46 12.82
N ALA A 538 1.60 14.70 13.97
CA ALA A 538 0.15 14.63 14.11
C ALA A 538 -0.55 15.69 13.25
N ASP A 539 0.05 16.86 13.07
CA ASP A 539 -0.47 17.95 12.26
C ASP A 539 -0.57 17.58 10.77
N TYR A 540 0.28 16.69 10.25
CA TYR A 540 0.16 16.19 8.86
C TYR A 540 -0.94 15.15 8.66
N VAL A 541 -1.30 14.44 9.73
CA VAL A 541 -2.27 13.34 9.69
C VAL A 541 -3.69 13.85 9.93
N ARG A 542 -3.80 15.00 10.61
CA ARG A 542 -5.08 15.62 10.95
C ARG A 542 -5.42 16.71 9.94
N PRO A 543 -6.71 16.97 9.69
CA PRO A 543 -7.12 18.13 8.91
C PRO A 543 -6.61 19.42 9.54
N ASP A 544 -6.21 20.37 8.69
CA ASP A 544 -5.81 21.71 9.12
C ASP A 544 -6.98 22.39 9.84
N LYS A 545 -6.79 22.70 11.12
CA LYS A 545 -7.84 23.28 11.96
C LYS A 545 -8.27 24.64 11.47
N GLU A 546 -7.33 25.47 11.03
CA GLU A 546 -7.62 26.86 10.63
C GLU A 546 -8.44 26.84 9.34
N LEU A 547 -8.03 26.03 8.37
CA LEU A 547 -8.74 25.88 7.10
C LEU A 547 -10.16 25.33 7.28
N PHE A 548 -10.35 24.35 8.17
CA PHE A 548 -11.67 23.76 8.42
C PHE A 548 -12.60 24.65 9.27
N GLU A 549 -12.05 25.48 10.16
CA GLU A 549 -12.86 26.50 10.85
C GLU A 549 -13.29 27.62 9.90
N GLU A 550 -12.42 28.04 8.96
CA GLU A 550 -12.79 28.98 7.89
C GLU A 550 -13.89 28.42 6.98
N ALA A 551 -13.82 27.13 6.61
CA ALA A 551 -14.73 26.49 5.67
C ALA A 551 -16.01 25.89 6.29
N LYS A 552 -16.28 26.20 7.57
CA LYS A 552 -17.33 25.54 8.36
C LYS A 552 -18.73 25.75 7.79
N ASP A 553 -19.01 26.94 7.28
CA ASP A 553 -20.31 27.29 6.70
C ASP A 553 -20.52 26.56 5.37
N GLU A 554 -19.48 26.46 4.54
CA GLU A 554 -19.48 25.74 3.26
C GLU A 554 -19.60 24.23 3.45
N VAL A 555 -18.93 23.67 4.47
CA VAL A 555 -19.07 22.26 4.85
C VAL A 555 -20.51 21.96 5.26
N SER A 556 -21.11 22.81 6.09
CA SER A 556 -22.50 22.65 6.54
C SER A 556 -23.49 22.74 5.35
N ALA A 557 -23.30 23.72 4.45
CA ALA A 557 -24.11 23.86 3.25
C ALA A 557 -23.97 22.65 2.29
N PHE A 558 -22.78 22.05 2.21
CA PHE A 558 -22.56 20.84 1.43
C PHE A 558 -23.28 19.62 2.04
N GLU A 559 -23.22 19.46 3.36
CA GLU A 559 -23.95 18.39 4.06
C GLU A 559 -25.47 18.51 3.87
N GLU A 560 -26.02 19.72 3.91
CA GLU A 560 -27.45 19.96 3.66
C GLU A 560 -27.85 19.63 2.21
N ALA A 561 -26.99 19.89 1.23
CA ALA A 561 -27.25 19.61 -0.19
C ALA A 561 -27.13 18.11 -0.55
N PHE A 562 -26.43 17.32 0.25
CA PHE A 562 -26.21 15.88 0.05
C PHE A 562 -26.70 15.07 1.26
N PRO A 563 -28.01 14.83 1.39
CA PRO A 563 -28.55 14.06 2.50
C PRO A 563 -28.10 12.59 2.42
N LEU A 564 -27.24 12.18 3.34
CA LEU A 564 -26.76 10.81 3.47
C LEU A 564 -27.60 10.06 4.52
N GLN A 565 -28.07 8.87 4.17
CA GLN A 565 -28.69 7.95 5.13
C GLN A 565 -27.74 6.79 5.40
N PRO A 566 -27.35 6.55 6.67
CA PRO A 566 -26.52 5.40 7.00
C PRO A 566 -27.31 4.13 6.71
N VAL A 567 -26.73 3.26 5.88
CA VAL A 567 -27.25 1.91 5.69
C VAL A 567 -26.63 1.04 6.79
N ASN A 568 -27.46 0.44 7.64
CA ASN A 568 -27.02 -0.41 8.75
C ASN A 568 -26.57 -1.80 8.25
N ASP A 569 -25.58 -1.83 7.37
CA ASP A 569 -25.08 -3.07 6.75
C ASP A 569 -24.45 -4.02 7.78
N ASP A 570 -23.89 -3.51 8.89
CA ASP A 570 -23.38 -4.34 9.98
C ASP A 570 -24.49 -5.08 10.74
N GLU A 571 -25.68 -4.49 10.89
CA GLU A 571 -26.84 -5.20 11.44
C GLU A 571 -27.38 -6.24 10.44
N ASN A 572 -27.37 -5.93 9.14
CA ASN A 572 -27.77 -6.87 8.09
C ASN A 572 -26.76 -8.03 7.90
N ARG A 573 -25.46 -7.77 8.00
CA ARG A 573 -24.39 -8.79 7.99
C ARG A 573 -24.40 -9.66 9.24
N LYS A 574 -24.67 -9.07 10.41
CA LYS A 574 -24.88 -9.84 11.67
C LYS A 574 -26.11 -10.74 11.56
N ARG A 575 -27.16 -10.34 10.84
CA ARG A 575 -28.33 -11.19 10.54
C ARG A 575 -28.01 -12.30 9.52
N GLN A 576 -27.06 -12.10 8.60
CA GLN A 576 -26.66 -13.10 7.60
C GLN A 576 -25.59 -14.10 8.09
N ARG A 577 -24.77 -13.76 9.09
CA ARG A 577 -23.83 -14.71 9.71
C ARG A 577 -24.55 -15.65 10.69
N VAL A 578 -25.44 -16.49 10.19
CA VAL A 578 -25.81 -17.72 10.91
C VAL A 578 -24.67 -18.70 10.71
N TYR A 579 -23.90 -18.94 11.77
CA TYR A 579 -22.74 -19.82 11.74
C TYR A 579 -23.22 -21.26 11.44
N TRP A 580 -22.56 -22.00 10.54
CA TRP A 580 -22.93 -23.39 10.19
C TRP A 580 -23.13 -24.31 11.42
N ARG A 581 -22.37 -24.03 12.48
CA ARG A 581 -22.46 -24.72 13.78
C ARG A 581 -23.80 -24.46 14.52
N ASP A 582 -24.39 -23.27 14.38
CA ASP A 582 -25.70 -22.95 14.95
C ASP A 582 -26.84 -23.59 14.14
N LEU A 583 -26.66 -23.78 12.83
CA LEU A 583 -27.61 -24.50 11.97
C LEU A 583 -27.62 -26.00 12.31
N ILE A 584 -26.44 -26.61 12.47
CA ILE A 584 -26.29 -28.01 12.89
C ILE A 584 -26.83 -28.21 14.31
N GLN A 585 -26.55 -27.30 15.26
CA GLN A 585 -27.11 -27.39 16.61
C GLN A 585 -28.64 -27.24 16.62
N ARG A 586 -29.20 -26.37 15.77
CA ARG A 586 -30.66 -26.26 15.63
C ARG A 586 -31.28 -27.51 15.00
N GLU A 587 -30.63 -28.13 14.02
CA GLU A 587 -31.06 -29.41 13.47
C GLU A 587 -30.94 -30.55 14.49
N GLU A 588 -29.85 -30.62 15.25
CA GLU A 588 -29.68 -31.61 16.32
C GLU A 588 -30.70 -31.42 17.44
N GLN A 589 -30.98 -30.18 17.84
CA GLN A 589 -32.02 -29.87 18.84
C GLN A 589 -33.41 -30.22 18.33
N LYS A 590 -33.71 -29.88 17.06
CA LYS A 590 -35.00 -30.20 16.44
C LYS A 590 -35.17 -31.71 16.27
N ASN A 591 -34.15 -32.43 15.82
CA ASN A 591 -34.14 -33.89 15.74
C ASN A 591 -34.25 -34.54 17.12
N ALA A 592 -33.64 -33.96 18.16
CA ALA A 592 -33.76 -34.45 19.54
C ALA A 592 -35.15 -34.20 20.13
N GLU A 593 -35.80 -33.08 19.81
CA GLU A 593 -37.20 -32.82 20.17
C GLU A 593 -38.16 -33.73 19.42
N GLU A 594 -37.99 -33.90 18.11
CA GLU A 594 -38.79 -34.83 17.29
C GLU A 594 -38.59 -36.28 17.76
N ALA A 595 -37.37 -36.69 18.13
CA ALA A 595 -37.10 -38.01 18.70
C ALA A 595 -37.73 -38.19 20.09
N LYS A 596 -37.75 -37.15 20.94
CA LYS A 596 -38.48 -37.17 22.21
C LYS A 596 -39.99 -37.27 22.00
N GLN A 597 -40.52 -36.54 21.01
CA GLN A 597 -41.94 -36.58 20.66
C GLN A 597 -42.34 -37.95 20.13
N ALA A 598 -41.54 -38.54 19.24
CA ALA A 598 -41.73 -39.90 18.73
C ALA A 598 -41.58 -40.96 19.83
N ALA A 599 -40.65 -40.79 20.77
CA ALA A 599 -40.49 -41.70 21.91
C ALA A 599 -41.68 -41.61 22.89
N GLU A 600 -42.22 -40.42 23.13
CA GLU A 600 -43.41 -40.23 23.95
C GLU A 600 -44.66 -40.79 23.25
N GLU A 601 -44.81 -40.57 21.93
CA GLU A 601 -45.87 -41.18 21.13
C GLU A 601 -45.78 -42.71 21.11
N ALA A 602 -44.58 -43.28 20.97
CA ALA A 602 -44.36 -44.72 21.05
C ALA A 602 -44.64 -45.28 22.46
N ARG A 603 -44.33 -44.52 23.51
CA ARG A 603 -44.64 -44.88 24.91
C ARG A 603 -46.14 -44.82 25.19
N VAL A 604 -46.84 -43.83 24.66
CA VAL A 604 -48.30 -43.70 24.70
C VAL A 604 -48.97 -44.81 23.89
N ALA A 605 -48.42 -45.18 22.72
CA ALA A 605 -48.87 -46.31 21.92
C ALA A 605 -48.69 -47.64 22.66
N ALA A 606 -47.54 -47.86 23.30
CA ALA A 606 -47.30 -49.07 24.11
C ALA A 606 -48.19 -49.13 25.37
N MET A 607 -48.56 -47.98 25.95
CA MET A 607 -49.57 -47.91 27.02
C MET A 607 -50.98 -48.22 26.51
N LYS A 608 -51.33 -47.78 25.29
CA LYS A 608 -52.60 -48.14 24.63
C LYS A 608 -52.65 -49.61 24.23
N ASP A 609 -51.55 -50.20 23.78
CA ASP A 609 -51.47 -51.64 23.44
C ASP A 609 -51.59 -52.53 24.69
N LYS A 610 -51.04 -52.09 25.83
CA LYS A 610 -51.27 -52.77 27.12
C LYS A 610 -52.70 -52.63 27.64
N ALA A 611 -53.38 -51.51 27.36
CA ALA A 611 -54.79 -51.33 27.70
C ALA A 611 -55.76 -52.08 26.76
N ASN A 612 -55.35 -52.31 25.50
CA ASN A 612 -56.14 -53.06 24.50
C ASN A 612 -55.99 -54.58 24.58
N ALA A 613 -55.07 -55.11 25.39
CA ALA A 613 -54.94 -56.55 25.64
C ALA A 613 -56.00 -57.11 26.61
N GLU A 614 -56.77 -56.26 27.31
CA GLU A 614 -57.76 -56.68 28.31
C GLU A 614 -59.22 -56.37 27.96
N ASN A 615 -59.52 -55.75 26.82
CA ASN A 615 -60.89 -55.67 26.30
C ASN A 615 -60.88 -55.80 24.78
N GLY A 616 -61.26 -57.00 24.31
CA GLY A 616 -61.38 -57.33 22.90
C GLY A 616 -62.45 -56.48 22.21
N MET A 617 -62.00 -55.44 21.51
CA MET A 617 -62.76 -54.81 20.44
C MET A 617 -61.79 -54.27 19.39
N LEU A 618 -61.81 -54.89 18.20
CA LEU A 618 -61.20 -54.35 16.99
C LEU A 618 -61.85 -52.99 16.66
N PRO A 619 -61.06 -52.04 16.15
CA PRO A 619 -61.57 -51.27 15.02
C PRO A 619 -60.52 -51.12 13.92
N GLY A 620 -60.93 -51.48 12.71
CA GLY A 620 -60.36 -50.89 11.49
C GLY A 620 -60.93 -49.49 11.25
N GLY A 621 -60.19 -48.72 10.45
CA GLY A 621 -60.66 -47.46 9.85
C GLY A 621 -59.52 -46.63 9.25
N PRO A 622 -59.37 -46.58 7.92
CA PRO A 622 -58.55 -45.59 7.23
C PRO A 622 -59.39 -44.33 7.02
N ASP A 623 -58.92 -43.16 7.47
CA ASP A 623 -59.33 -41.84 6.97
C ASP A 623 -58.53 -40.77 7.72
N GLN A 624 -57.33 -40.45 7.21
CA GLN A 624 -56.67 -39.18 7.52
C GLN A 624 -56.87 -38.25 6.33
N GLU A 625 -57.58 -37.16 6.57
CA GLU A 625 -57.89 -36.11 5.59
C GLU A 625 -56.63 -35.28 5.31
N VAL A 626 -56.12 -35.32 4.06
CA VAL A 626 -54.95 -34.53 3.65
C VAL A 626 -55.41 -33.14 3.23
N LYS A 627 -54.93 -32.10 3.94
CA LYS A 627 -55.32 -30.69 3.70
C LYS A 627 -54.31 -29.89 2.88
N GLU A 628 -53.04 -30.30 2.89
CA GLU A 628 -51.96 -29.65 2.13
C GLU A 628 -51.04 -30.70 1.49
N ILE A 629 -50.57 -30.43 0.27
CA ILE A 629 -49.61 -31.30 -0.43
C ILE A 629 -48.20 -30.97 0.08
N THR A 630 -47.49 -31.97 0.61
CA THR A 630 -46.16 -31.78 1.17
C THR A 630 -45.05 -32.00 0.14
N SER A 631 -43.84 -31.47 0.42
CA SER A 631 -42.66 -31.70 -0.43
C SER A 631 -42.01 -33.09 -0.26
N VAL A 632 -42.49 -33.89 0.71
CA VAL A 632 -41.94 -35.22 1.04
C VAL A 632 -42.60 -36.32 0.20
N ASP A 633 -43.93 -36.30 0.07
CA ASP A 633 -44.69 -37.22 -0.80
C ASP A 633 -45.79 -36.47 -1.61
N PRO A 634 -45.40 -35.61 -2.58
CA PRO A 634 -46.35 -34.77 -3.30
C PRO A 634 -47.37 -35.56 -4.13
N ILE A 635 -46.97 -36.70 -4.69
CA ILE A 635 -47.84 -37.53 -5.54
C ILE A 635 -48.88 -38.28 -4.68
N GLY A 636 -48.46 -38.84 -3.54
CA GLY A 636 -49.35 -39.53 -2.62
C GLY A 636 -50.38 -38.58 -1.98
N ASP A 637 -49.94 -37.40 -1.56
CA ASP A 637 -50.80 -36.37 -0.97
C ASP A 637 -51.81 -35.83 -1.99
N PHE A 638 -51.38 -35.59 -3.24
CA PHE A 638 -52.25 -35.17 -4.34
C PHE A 638 -53.32 -36.20 -4.68
N LYS A 639 -52.97 -37.49 -4.76
CA LYS A 639 -53.94 -38.56 -5.00
C LYS A 639 -54.96 -38.68 -3.88
N LYS A 640 -54.56 -38.51 -2.63
CA LYS A 640 -55.47 -38.53 -1.48
C LYS A 640 -56.42 -37.32 -1.51
N MET A 641 -55.91 -36.14 -1.85
CA MET A 641 -56.68 -34.91 -1.91
C MET A 641 -57.71 -34.91 -3.07
N VAL A 642 -57.34 -35.45 -4.24
CA VAL A 642 -58.23 -35.55 -5.41
C VAL A 642 -59.30 -36.63 -5.24
N ASN A 643 -58.98 -37.74 -4.56
CA ASN A 643 -59.92 -38.85 -4.35
C ASN A 643 -60.77 -38.71 -3.08
N ASP A 644 -60.72 -37.56 -2.39
CA ASP A 644 -61.55 -37.32 -1.21
C ASP A 644 -63.03 -37.22 -1.61
N ARG A 645 -63.85 -38.13 -1.07
CA ARG A 645 -65.29 -38.21 -1.37
C ARG A 645 -66.13 -37.24 -0.54
N LYS A 646 -65.54 -36.57 0.46
CA LYS A 646 -66.26 -35.70 1.41
C LYS A 646 -66.29 -34.24 0.95
N VAL A 647 -65.25 -33.77 0.27
CA VAL A 647 -65.11 -32.38 -0.20
C VAL A 647 -64.42 -32.38 -1.56
N ASP A 648 -65.02 -31.73 -2.56
CA ASP A 648 -64.37 -31.50 -3.85
C ASP A 648 -63.24 -30.47 -3.68
N ARG A 649 -62.00 -30.97 -3.69
CA ARG A 649 -60.76 -30.19 -3.58
C ARG A 649 -59.89 -30.32 -4.83
N VAL A 650 -60.45 -30.77 -5.96
CA VAL A 650 -59.66 -31.00 -7.18
C VAL A 650 -58.95 -29.72 -7.63
N ASN A 651 -59.63 -28.57 -7.56
CA ASN A 651 -59.05 -27.27 -7.90
C ASN A 651 -57.89 -26.87 -6.97
N ASP A 652 -58.08 -27.04 -5.66
CA ASP A 652 -57.06 -26.71 -4.67
C ASP A 652 -55.84 -27.62 -4.83
N ALA A 653 -56.06 -28.91 -5.12
CA ALA A 653 -55.00 -29.88 -5.36
C ALA A 653 -54.17 -29.53 -6.60
N ILE A 654 -54.81 -29.09 -7.70
CA ILE A 654 -54.13 -28.66 -8.94
C ILE A 654 -53.25 -27.43 -8.67
N VAL A 655 -53.76 -26.43 -7.94
CA VAL A 655 -53.01 -25.21 -7.62
C VAL A 655 -51.82 -25.52 -6.70
N GLN A 656 -52.02 -26.34 -5.66
CA GLN A 656 -50.95 -26.73 -4.74
C GLN A 656 -49.87 -27.56 -5.44
N MET A 657 -50.26 -28.50 -6.32
CA MET A 657 -49.31 -29.30 -7.10
C MET A 657 -48.49 -28.43 -8.07
N ALA A 658 -49.14 -27.46 -8.74
CA ALA A 658 -48.47 -26.50 -9.61
C ALA A 658 -47.41 -25.67 -8.86
N ALA A 659 -47.73 -25.20 -7.65
CA ALA A 659 -46.80 -24.44 -6.81
C ALA A 659 -45.59 -25.28 -6.37
N ILE A 660 -45.80 -26.57 -6.07
CA ILE A 660 -44.71 -27.50 -5.72
C ILE A 660 -43.79 -27.75 -6.91
N ILE A 661 -44.35 -27.94 -8.11
CA ILE A 661 -43.56 -28.10 -9.33
C ILE A 661 -42.69 -26.86 -9.57
N GLU A 662 -43.25 -25.65 -9.45
CA GLU A 662 -42.46 -24.42 -9.58
C GLU A 662 -41.34 -24.32 -8.52
N ARG A 663 -41.63 -24.73 -7.28
CA ARG A 663 -40.65 -24.73 -6.18
C ARG A 663 -39.52 -25.72 -6.43
N PHE A 664 -39.81 -26.93 -6.91
CA PHE A 664 -38.80 -27.91 -7.28
C PHE A 664 -37.90 -27.44 -8.41
N VAL A 665 -38.44 -26.72 -9.41
CA VAL A 665 -37.62 -26.18 -10.50
C VAL A 665 -36.75 -25.00 -10.04
N LYS A 666 -37.31 -24.08 -9.25
CA LYS A 666 -36.60 -22.87 -8.76
C LYS A 666 -35.52 -23.19 -7.73
N ASN A 667 -35.72 -24.18 -6.88
CA ASN A 667 -34.80 -24.54 -5.79
C ASN A 667 -33.82 -25.67 -6.16
N SER A 668 -33.86 -26.18 -7.39
CA SER A 668 -32.96 -27.25 -7.81
C SER A 668 -31.53 -26.75 -7.96
N LEU A 669 -30.58 -27.45 -7.33
CA LEU A 669 -29.15 -27.23 -7.48
C LEU A 669 -28.64 -28.19 -8.56
N LYS A 670 -28.36 -27.66 -9.77
CA LYS A 670 -27.90 -28.45 -10.93
C LYS A 670 -28.84 -29.60 -11.36
N GLY A 671 -30.16 -29.43 -11.19
CA GLY A 671 -31.17 -30.33 -11.76
C GLY A 671 -31.55 -31.55 -10.92
N ASP A 672 -31.06 -31.65 -9.67
CA ASP A 672 -31.36 -32.71 -8.71
C ASP A 672 -32.87 -32.97 -8.43
N LEU A 673 -33.73 -31.96 -8.63
CA LEU A 673 -35.17 -32.06 -8.39
C LEU A 673 -36.01 -32.09 -9.68
N TYR A 674 -35.39 -32.03 -10.86
CA TYR A 674 -36.11 -31.96 -12.14
C TYR A 674 -36.88 -33.25 -12.45
N GLU A 675 -36.32 -34.42 -12.14
CA GLU A 675 -37.02 -35.69 -12.33
C GLU A 675 -38.29 -35.79 -11.48
N LYS A 676 -38.23 -35.35 -10.21
CA LYS A 676 -39.40 -35.30 -9.33
C LYS A 676 -40.45 -34.32 -9.84
N ALA A 677 -40.03 -33.15 -10.33
CA ALA A 677 -40.95 -32.17 -10.89
C ALA A 677 -41.66 -32.69 -12.16
N ILE A 678 -40.94 -33.45 -13.01
CA ILE A 678 -41.51 -34.12 -14.19
C ILE A 678 -42.52 -35.19 -13.78
N GLN A 679 -42.22 -36.02 -12.77
CA GLN A 679 -43.17 -37.03 -12.27
C GLN A 679 -44.44 -36.39 -11.71
N CYS A 680 -44.31 -35.30 -10.94
CA CYS A 680 -45.45 -34.52 -10.47
C CYS A 680 -46.28 -33.93 -11.63
N LEU A 681 -45.61 -33.46 -12.70
CA LEU A 681 -46.28 -32.91 -13.87
C LEU A 681 -47.02 -34.00 -14.70
N GLN A 682 -46.47 -35.21 -14.76
CA GLN A 682 -47.13 -36.36 -15.39
C GLN A 682 -48.40 -36.75 -14.65
N GLU A 683 -48.35 -36.83 -13.32
CA GLU A 683 -49.51 -37.14 -12.50
C GLU A 683 -50.56 -36.02 -12.57
N LEU A 684 -50.13 -34.76 -12.54
CA LEU A 684 -51.02 -33.60 -12.71
C LEU A 684 -51.77 -33.68 -14.06
N ARG A 685 -51.06 -34.00 -15.15
CA ARG A 685 -51.68 -34.16 -16.49
C ARG A 685 -52.72 -35.28 -16.48
N ALA A 686 -52.37 -36.45 -15.93
CA ALA A 686 -53.24 -37.62 -15.89
C ALA A 686 -54.54 -37.33 -15.10
N THR A 687 -54.42 -36.66 -13.95
CA THR A 687 -55.58 -36.25 -13.16
C THR A 687 -56.42 -35.18 -13.85
N CYS A 688 -55.81 -34.18 -14.47
CA CYS A 688 -56.56 -33.16 -15.22
C CYS A 688 -57.33 -33.76 -16.42
N ILE A 689 -56.83 -34.83 -17.04
CA ILE A 689 -57.59 -35.56 -18.08
C ILE A 689 -58.77 -36.32 -17.45
N LYS A 690 -58.53 -36.97 -16.31
CA LYS A 690 -59.55 -37.79 -15.63
C LYS A 690 -60.71 -36.95 -15.07
N GLU A 691 -60.42 -35.80 -14.50
CA GLU A 691 -61.40 -34.90 -13.87
C GLU A 691 -61.93 -33.81 -14.82
N ASP A 692 -61.62 -33.90 -16.13
CA ASP A 692 -62.04 -32.94 -17.17
C ASP A 692 -61.62 -31.48 -16.93
N GLU A 693 -60.37 -31.31 -16.51
CA GLU A 693 -59.73 -30.03 -16.18
C GLU A 693 -58.54 -29.70 -17.11
N GLY A 694 -58.63 -30.12 -18.37
CA GLY A 694 -57.56 -29.99 -19.37
C GLY A 694 -57.15 -28.54 -19.65
N GLY A 695 -58.09 -27.59 -19.58
CA GLY A 695 -57.83 -26.16 -19.77
C GLY A 695 -56.87 -25.59 -18.74
N ARG A 696 -57.03 -25.94 -17.46
CA ARG A 696 -56.15 -25.48 -16.37
C ARG A 696 -54.73 -26.03 -16.49
N TYR A 697 -54.60 -27.29 -16.91
CA TYR A 697 -53.30 -27.88 -17.22
C TYR A 697 -52.61 -27.14 -18.37
N ASN A 698 -53.34 -26.84 -19.45
CA ASN A 698 -52.80 -26.13 -20.61
C ASN A 698 -52.32 -24.71 -20.24
N GLU A 699 -53.10 -23.96 -19.46
CA GLU A 699 -52.68 -22.65 -18.94
C GLU A 699 -51.40 -22.74 -18.10
N PHE A 700 -51.29 -23.76 -17.24
CA PHE A 700 -50.09 -23.99 -16.44
C PHE A 700 -48.88 -24.36 -17.31
N LEU A 701 -49.04 -25.20 -18.33
CA LEU A 701 -47.95 -25.58 -19.24
C LEU A 701 -47.45 -24.38 -20.07
N HIS A 702 -48.36 -23.48 -20.48
CA HIS A 702 -47.99 -22.19 -21.10
C HIS A 702 -47.17 -21.31 -20.15
N ARG A 703 -47.53 -21.29 -18.86
CA ARG A 703 -46.79 -20.56 -17.82
C ARG A 703 -45.39 -21.14 -17.62
N ILE A 704 -45.25 -22.46 -17.54
CA ILE A 704 -43.96 -23.17 -17.48
C ILE A 704 -43.09 -22.82 -18.69
N LYS A 705 -43.64 -22.87 -19.92
CA LYS A 705 -42.91 -22.49 -21.14
C LYS A 705 -42.42 -21.04 -21.05
N LYS A 706 -43.26 -20.09 -20.64
CA LYS A 706 -42.85 -18.68 -20.52
C LYS A 706 -41.75 -18.45 -19.46
N MET A 707 -41.80 -19.17 -18.34
CA MET A 707 -40.87 -18.96 -17.22
C MET A 707 -39.52 -19.65 -17.42
N PHE A 708 -39.48 -20.81 -18.07
CA PHE A 708 -38.29 -21.67 -18.08
C PHE A 708 -37.68 -21.88 -19.48
N MET A 709 -38.24 -21.31 -20.55
CA MET A 709 -37.70 -21.43 -21.91
C MET A 709 -36.35 -20.73 -22.11
N THR A 710 -36.02 -19.70 -21.33
CA THR A 710 -34.77 -18.93 -21.45
C THR A 710 -34.11 -18.72 -20.09
N GLY A 711 -32.77 -18.71 -20.05
CA GLY A 711 -32.01 -18.42 -18.83
C GLY A 711 -31.59 -19.68 -18.04
N THR A 712 -31.45 -19.51 -16.72
CA THR A 712 -30.82 -20.48 -15.78
C THR A 712 -31.52 -21.84 -15.68
N TRP A 713 -32.78 -21.95 -16.11
CA TRP A 713 -33.59 -23.18 -16.02
C TRP A 713 -33.89 -23.81 -17.39
N SER A 714 -33.14 -23.42 -18.43
CA SER A 714 -33.32 -23.93 -19.79
C SER A 714 -33.12 -25.46 -19.89
N ASP A 715 -32.30 -26.05 -19.02
CA ASP A 715 -32.09 -27.49 -18.93
C ASP A 715 -33.37 -28.26 -18.53
N PHE A 716 -34.18 -27.69 -17.61
CA PHE A 716 -35.49 -28.25 -17.26
C PHE A 716 -36.46 -28.19 -18.46
N TYR A 717 -36.44 -27.10 -19.22
CA TYR A 717 -37.27 -26.96 -20.40
C TYR A 717 -36.86 -27.93 -21.52
N GLN A 718 -35.55 -28.16 -21.71
CA GLN A 718 -35.05 -29.21 -22.61
C GLN A 718 -35.52 -30.61 -22.18
N LEU A 719 -35.48 -30.91 -20.87
CA LEU A 719 -35.99 -32.17 -20.32
C LEU A 719 -37.51 -32.33 -20.51
N LEU A 720 -38.26 -31.24 -20.39
CA LEU A 720 -39.70 -31.19 -20.68
C LEU A 720 -39.98 -31.48 -22.16
N CYS A 721 -39.23 -30.86 -23.08
CA CYS A 721 -39.30 -31.12 -24.52
C CYS A 721 -38.95 -32.58 -24.86
N ALA A 722 -37.93 -33.16 -24.20
CA ALA A 722 -37.56 -34.57 -24.37
C ALA A 722 -38.69 -35.54 -23.94
N ASN A 723 -39.46 -35.17 -22.91
CA ASN A 723 -40.64 -35.89 -22.45
C ASN A 723 -41.95 -35.46 -23.14
N GLY A 724 -41.85 -34.67 -24.22
CA GLY A 724 -42.99 -34.01 -24.86
C GLY A 724 -44.07 -34.94 -25.41
N LYS A 725 -43.78 -36.24 -25.62
CA LYS A 725 -44.80 -37.24 -26.00
C LYS A 725 -45.83 -37.52 -24.90
N HIS A 726 -45.49 -37.27 -23.65
CA HIS A 726 -46.34 -37.56 -22.48
C HIS A 726 -46.74 -36.32 -21.68
N LEU A 727 -46.17 -35.15 -22.00
CA LEU A 727 -46.30 -33.89 -21.25
C LEU A 727 -46.70 -32.71 -22.14
N SER A 728 -47.14 -32.94 -23.37
CA SER A 728 -47.69 -31.89 -24.22
C SER A 728 -49.08 -31.44 -23.77
N LEU A 729 -49.59 -30.37 -24.39
CA LEU A 729 -50.92 -29.84 -24.14
C LEU A 729 -51.98 -30.95 -24.24
N VAL A 730 -52.94 -30.93 -23.33
CA VAL A 730 -54.13 -31.79 -23.36
C VAL A 730 -55.00 -31.37 -24.53
N THR A 731 -55.33 -32.30 -25.41
CA THR A 731 -56.07 -32.06 -26.66
C THR A 731 -57.58 -32.11 -26.46
N HIS A 732 -58.34 -31.51 -27.38
CA HIS A 732 -59.80 -31.61 -27.43
C HIS A 732 -60.27 -33.08 -27.57
N ARG A 733 -59.43 -33.97 -28.09
CA ARG A 733 -59.72 -35.40 -28.16
C ARG A 733 -59.65 -36.08 -26.78
N GLU A 734 -58.74 -35.63 -25.92
CA GLU A 734 -58.58 -36.15 -24.56
C GLU A 734 -59.61 -35.58 -23.60
N THR A 735 -59.91 -34.27 -23.71
CA THR A 735 -60.95 -33.61 -22.91
C THR A 735 -61.85 -32.70 -23.78
N PRO A 736 -62.96 -33.23 -24.34
CA PRO A 736 -63.83 -32.49 -25.26
C PRO A 736 -64.50 -31.25 -24.67
N THR A 737 -64.64 -31.20 -23.35
CA THR A 737 -65.38 -30.17 -22.62
C THR A 737 -64.47 -29.05 -22.09
N SER A 738 -63.19 -29.34 -21.86
CA SER A 738 -62.26 -28.44 -21.17
C SER A 738 -61.02 -28.05 -21.98
N SER A 739 -60.77 -28.65 -23.15
CA SER A 739 -59.69 -28.26 -24.06
C SER A 739 -60.18 -27.98 -25.47
N PHE A 740 -59.73 -26.88 -26.06
CA PHE A 740 -59.95 -26.52 -27.47
C PHE A 740 -58.70 -26.73 -28.34
N VAL A 741 -57.65 -27.37 -27.80
CA VAL A 741 -56.36 -27.55 -28.47
C VAL A 741 -56.42 -28.73 -29.43
N THR A 742 -55.97 -28.54 -30.66
CA THR A 742 -55.90 -29.60 -31.67
C THR A 742 -54.69 -30.53 -31.47
N ASP A 743 -54.76 -31.75 -32.00
CA ASP A 743 -53.64 -32.71 -31.97
C ASP A 743 -52.37 -32.12 -32.62
N GLU A 744 -52.53 -31.29 -33.66
CA GLU A 744 -51.43 -30.61 -34.33
C GLU A 744 -50.81 -29.49 -33.47
N GLU A 745 -51.62 -28.72 -32.75
CA GLU A 745 -51.16 -27.66 -31.85
C GLU A 745 -50.40 -28.24 -30.65
N SER A 746 -50.86 -29.36 -30.09
CA SER A 746 -50.17 -30.07 -29.00
C SER A 746 -48.76 -30.54 -29.43
N VAL A 747 -48.62 -31.06 -30.65
CA VAL A 747 -47.33 -31.51 -31.20
C VAL A 747 -46.40 -30.35 -31.53
N LYS A 748 -46.92 -29.25 -32.10
CA LYS A 748 -46.14 -28.04 -32.41
C LYS A 748 -45.69 -27.29 -31.15
N PHE A 749 -46.42 -27.39 -30.04
CA PHE A 749 -46.17 -26.62 -28.83
C PHE A 749 -44.77 -26.83 -28.21
N LEU A 750 -44.21 -28.04 -28.32
CA LEU A 750 -42.89 -28.39 -27.78
C LEU A 750 -41.79 -28.53 -28.85
N GLN A 751 -42.09 -28.20 -30.12
CA GLN A 751 -41.06 -28.12 -31.17
C GLN A 751 -40.23 -26.85 -30.97
N VAL A 752 -38.90 -27.00 -30.97
CA VAL A 752 -37.96 -25.89 -30.79
C VAL A 752 -37.94 -25.04 -32.06
N ASP A 753 -38.37 -23.77 -31.96
CA ASP A 753 -38.16 -22.79 -33.02
C ASP A 753 -36.65 -22.54 -33.18
N GLN A 754 -36.08 -22.90 -34.33
CA GLN A 754 -34.76 -22.43 -34.74
C GLN A 754 -34.83 -20.92 -34.97
N ILE A 755 -34.49 -20.14 -33.95
CA ILE A 755 -34.28 -18.70 -34.11
C ILE A 755 -33.02 -18.50 -34.96
N GLY A 756 -33.23 -17.89 -36.13
CA GLY A 756 -32.24 -17.68 -37.16
C GLY A 756 -31.09 -16.74 -36.77
N ALA A 757 -29.98 -16.97 -37.45
CA ALA A 757 -28.77 -16.15 -37.42
C ALA A 757 -29.05 -14.69 -37.79
N GLY A 758 -28.78 -13.77 -36.85
CA GLY A 758 -28.77 -12.33 -37.07
C GLY A 758 -27.74 -11.66 -36.17
N ARG A 759 -26.64 -11.21 -36.78
CA ARG A 759 -25.56 -10.33 -36.27
C ARG A 759 -25.15 -10.47 -34.80
N VAL A 760 -23.94 -10.99 -34.61
CA VAL A 760 -23.13 -10.83 -33.40
C VAL A 760 -22.60 -9.39 -33.34
N PRO A 761 -23.02 -8.52 -32.41
CA PRO A 761 -22.09 -7.69 -31.68
C PRO A 761 -21.46 -8.58 -30.60
N GLU A 762 -20.12 -8.63 -30.55
CA GLU A 762 -19.38 -9.33 -29.51
C GLU A 762 -19.83 -8.84 -28.13
N VAL A 763 -20.50 -9.73 -27.38
CA VAL A 763 -20.77 -9.54 -25.95
C VAL A 763 -20.07 -10.65 -25.19
N LYS A 764 -19.28 -10.18 -24.22
CA LYS A 764 -18.25 -10.85 -23.43
C LYS A 764 -18.77 -12.09 -22.69
N LYS A 765 -17.93 -13.12 -22.63
CA LYS A 765 -18.08 -14.26 -21.71
C LYS A 765 -18.33 -13.74 -20.28
N PRO A 766 -19.34 -14.23 -19.55
CA PRO A 766 -19.36 -14.10 -18.10
C PRO A 766 -18.23 -14.97 -17.53
N VAL A 767 -17.38 -14.33 -16.73
CA VAL A 767 -16.36 -14.97 -15.91
C VAL A 767 -17.08 -15.75 -14.82
N GLU A 768 -16.77 -17.04 -14.69
CA GLU A 768 -17.15 -17.86 -13.55
C GLU A 768 -16.49 -17.27 -12.29
N ASP A 769 -17.30 -16.70 -11.40
CA ASP A 769 -16.92 -16.45 -10.01
C ASP A 769 -16.95 -17.80 -9.27
N ASP A 770 -15.78 -18.42 -9.16
CA ASP A 770 -15.51 -19.44 -8.14
C ASP A 770 -15.40 -18.75 -6.78
N LEU A 771 -16.52 -18.71 -6.06
CA LEU A 771 -16.53 -18.70 -4.60
C LEU A 771 -15.80 -19.96 -4.11
N MET A 772 -14.51 -19.89 -3.78
CA MET A 772 -13.79 -20.86 -2.90
C MET A 772 -12.36 -20.40 -2.53
N ASP A 773 -12.21 -19.15 -2.05
CA ASP A 773 -10.95 -18.65 -1.44
C ASP A 773 -11.18 -18.04 -0.04
N GLU A 774 -11.98 -18.70 0.81
CA GLU A 774 -11.99 -18.43 2.25
C GLU A 774 -11.90 -19.74 3.08
N ILE A 775 -10.85 -20.52 2.85
CA ILE A 775 -10.24 -21.41 3.87
C ILE A 775 -8.73 -21.50 3.59
N GLU A 776 -7.94 -20.60 4.18
CA GLU A 776 -6.62 -20.86 4.82
C GLU A 776 -6.07 -19.60 5.51
#